data_AF-A0A2G6JMA1-F1
#
_entry.id   AF-A0A2G6JMA1-F1
#
_cell.length_a   1.000
_cell.length_b   1.000
_cell.length_c   1.000
_cell.angle_alpha   90.00
_cell.angle_beta   90.00
_cell.angle_gamma   90.00
#
_symmetry.space_group_name_H-M   'P 1'
#
loop_
_entity.id
_entity.type
_entity.pdbx_description
1 polymer ?
#
loop_
_entity_poly.entity_id
_entity_poly.type
_entity_poly.pdbx_seq_one_letter_code
_entity_poly.pdbx_strand_id
1 'polypeptide(L)'
;MWSRLILLMRAKRALRAGRLESALAVLEDPVLRNERRARDLREELLGSLEQRCLQRQEQGRLRLALADARRLHELDPERLGAAERIEEMEAALRAASEESARLEQQRESFERALAEGRLNEARDLLQSPSSEFSGEERQALELRLAERRKGASQALVRARKAVSSGLPSQAREAFGEARRLCSDSLSFRERLLGLSANWARERFHEVRAALAEGRAFDAAQALANWIQSEPESEDLVEAQDLLLSVGEQLAAQIRETAREGDFAAAHSLACQVPTPFGKIAALRQLRERVERAQVLVGEAERDPRRRVEALRRLQRETGWEALGAVLRQSEAEAGEIDRSLQEARDLLEKGEVEAGRAKVDAVLDRWAGCEEARALLDGLLEDERDRQQRLESAREDLRVGRLRQAEKQLLRLVSGGRAADAARALLRDISRLQKKMARELSSVRARLESGASPESLLASLERLERIQSDSPELEELRNIALRRRSQGERVGQFREALAARRSQPLIAALRSCFEQGHFDADDREDRRVFLDLGRELEKALREELQSGDVLFVYDVLRGLEVFVSKLGLEAGPLLASAEERIDAARREAELGLAALDARQASKAQQCLEDARAACANEPSVLRLAHKMRRLQGTQEDLREALRLAESDRAGACERLAGVGPTPRPLMSLAFDVKDKLARSGDFERGCRLEVEEAGEYLLFTEDRLRIGNASSTSYPQIPVLARIRPQHAVLERRVSFHGGVNYEVQSEEGSDTRLRGRLIEKAPLQHGDQVLLGGVLPISFRRPSRRSVSVLLRLEKGFESRGVTRMLWVKQGGRDGKVLIGRGKDCHVRVRAAEPELFLWAPGPGRLSVHFAGLGDCDGASFTGEMELRPGAVVRCGEIVFRVLPL
;
A
#
# COMPACT_ATOMS: atom_id res chain seq x y z
N MET A 1 -52.43 -28.08 74.14
CA MET A 1 -51.94 -27.09 75.13
C MET A 1 -50.43 -27.19 75.34
N TRP A 2 -49.88 -28.38 75.64
CA TRP A 2 -48.43 -28.59 75.84
C TRP A 2 -47.54 -28.27 74.62
N SER A 3 -47.97 -28.60 73.41
CA SER A 3 -47.22 -28.31 72.16
C SER A 3 -46.96 -26.82 71.95
N ARG A 4 -47.93 -25.96 72.26
CA ARG A 4 -47.78 -24.48 72.18
C ARG A 4 -46.74 -23.96 73.17
N LEU A 5 -46.76 -24.47 74.41
CA LEU A 5 -45.82 -24.07 75.45
C LEU A 5 -44.38 -24.44 75.07
N ILE A 6 -44.18 -25.63 74.51
CA ILE A 6 -42.86 -26.10 74.04
C ILE A 6 -42.33 -25.21 72.92
N LEU A 7 -43.17 -24.89 71.93
CA LEU A 7 -42.78 -24.01 70.82
C LEU A 7 -42.45 -22.59 71.31
N LEU A 8 -43.24 -22.02 72.22
CA LEU A 8 -42.95 -20.71 72.84
C LEU A 8 -41.62 -20.71 73.61
N MET A 9 -41.35 -21.76 74.39
CA MET A 9 -40.07 -21.93 75.10
C MET A 9 -38.90 -22.05 74.12
N ARG A 10 -39.08 -22.76 73.01
CA ARG A 10 -38.07 -22.92 71.96
C ARG A 10 -37.78 -21.59 71.26
N ALA A 11 -38.81 -20.83 70.89
CA ALA A 11 -38.67 -19.49 70.32
C ALA A 11 -37.92 -18.54 71.29
N LYS A 12 -38.35 -18.50 72.56
CA LYS A 12 -37.71 -17.67 73.59
C LYS A 12 -36.25 -18.05 73.84
N ARG A 13 -35.92 -19.35 73.84
CA ARG A 13 -34.54 -19.83 73.97
C ARG A 13 -33.70 -19.48 72.75
N ALA A 14 -34.25 -19.55 71.54
CA ALA A 14 -33.55 -19.14 70.33
C ALA A 14 -33.27 -17.64 70.32
N LEU A 15 -34.25 -16.82 70.70
CA LEU A 15 -34.13 -15.37 70.79
C LEU A 15 -33.04 -14.93 71.79
N ARG A 16 -33.07 -15.47 73.01
CA ARG A 16 -32.03 -15.21 74.03
C ARG A 16 -30.63 -15.63 73.62
N ALA A 17 -30.51 -16.62 72.74
CA ALA A 17 -29.24 -17.08 72.19
C ALA A 17 -28.77 -16.25 70.98
N GLY A 18 -29.47 -15.16 70.61
CA GLY A 18 -29.15 -14.35 69.43
C GLY A 18 -29.41 -15.06 68.10
N ARG A 19 -30.08 -16.21 68.11
CA ARG A 19 -30.41 -17.00 66.90
C ARG A 19 -31.74 -16.51 66.31
N LEU A 20 -31.73 -15.28 65.79
CA LEU A 20 -32.92 -14.55 65.37
C LEU A 20 -33.71 -15.30 64.27
N GLU A 21 -33.02 -15.94 63.32
CA GLU A 21 -33.62 -16.71 62.22
C GLU A 21 -34.32 -17.98 62.75
N SER A 22 -33.71 -18.64 63.73
CA SER A 22 -34.31 -19.81 64.38
C SER A 22 -35.50 -19.43 65.25
N ALA A 23 -35.44 -18.28 65.92
CA ALA A 23 -36.57 -17.76 66.70
C ALA A 23 -37.75 -17.41 65.77
N LEU A 24 -37.47 -16.76 64.63
CA LEU A 24 -38.47 -16.39 63.64
C LEU A 24 -39.20 -17.62 63.07
N ALA A 25 -38.46 -18.61 62.61
CA ALA A 25 -39.04 -19.83 62.00
C ALA A 25 -39.98 -20.57 62.97
N VAL A 26 -39.69 -20.53 64.28
CA VAL A 26 -40.58 -21.12 65.30
C VAL A 26 -41.81 -20.24 65.55
N LEU A 27 -41.69 -18.91 65.50
CA LEU A 27 -42.79 -17.96 65.71
C LEU A 27 -43.75 -17.85 64.52
N GLU A 28 -43.31 -18.23 63.31
CA GLU A 28 -44.13 -18.35 62.09
C GLU A 28 -44.95 -19.65 62.04
N ASP A 29 -44.71 -20.60 62.94
CA ASP A 29 -45.47 -21.86 63.01
C ASP A 29 -47.00 -21.55 63.12
N PRO A 30 -47.84 -22.18 62.27
CA PRO A 30 -49.30 -21.95 62.27
C PRO A 30 -49.95 -22.10 63.64
N VAL A 31 -49.38 -22.95 64.50
CA VAL A 31 -49.88 -23.22 65.85
C VAL A 31 -49.67 -22.05 66.80
N LEU A 32 -48.62 -21.23 66.57
CA LEU A 32 -48.30 -20.04 67.38
C LEU A 32 -48.79 -18.74 66.75
N ARG A 33 -49.26 -18.75 65.49
CA ARG A 33 -49.52 -17.53 64.72
C ARG A 33 -50.38 -16.50 65.45
N ASN A 34 -51.42 -16.99 66.14
CA ASN A 34 -52.47 -16.19 66.79
C ASN A 34 -52.35 -16.13 68.34
N GLU A 35 -51.29 -16.69 68.93
CA GLU A 35 -51.08 -16.67 70.39
C GLU A 35 -50.56 -15.30 70.87
N ARG A 36 -51.18 -14.74 71.92
CA ARG A 36 -50.77 -13.43 72.49
C ARG A 36 -49.30 -13.42 72.93
N ARG A 37 -48.85 -14.48 73.62
CA ARG A 37 -47.45 -14.63 74.06
C ARG A 37 -46.46 -14.74 72.89
N ALA A 38 -46.91 -15.29 71.75
CA ALA A 38 -46.08 -15.34 70.55
C ALA A 38 -45.94 -13.95 69.91
N ARG A 39 -46.97 -13.11 70.04
CA ARG A 39 -46.94 -11.69 69.62
C ARG A 39 -45.89 -10.90 70.40
N ASP A 40 -45.85 -11.04 71.72
CA ASP A 40 -44.84 -10.36 72.56
C ASP A 40 -43.41 -10.79 72.19
N LEU A 41 -43.19 -12.09 71.92
CA LEU A 41 -41.88 -12.60 71.46
C LEU A 41 -41.53 -12.13 70.04
N ARG A 42 -42.50 -11.92 69.16
CA ARG A 42 -42.25 -11.31 67.83
C ARG A 42 -41.78 -9.87 67.98
N GLU A 43 -42.37 -9.08 68.86
CA GLU A 43 -41.91 -7.71 69.11
C GLU A 43 -40.46 -7.68 69.62
N GLU A 44 -40.11 -8.55 70.57
CA GLU A 44 -38.74 -8.66 71.08
C GLU A 44 -37.74 -9.10 69.97
N LEU A 45 -38.16 -10.03 69.10
CA LEU A 45 -37.40 -10.45 67.93
C LEU A 45 -37.20 -9.33 66.92
N LEU A 46 -38.25 -8.58 66.60
CA LEU A 46 -38.19 -7.45 65.67
C LEU A 46 -37.26 -6.35 66.22
N GLY A 47 -37.32 -6.03 67.51
CA GLY A 47 -36.37 -5.10 68.14
C GLY A 47 -34.92 -5.58 68.05
N SER A 48 -34.68 -6.89 68.21
CA SER A 48 -33.33 -7.47 68.08
C SER A 48 -32.81 -7.44 66.63
N LEU A 49 -33.68 -7.70 65.64
CA LEU A 49 -33.35 -7.59 64.23
C LEU A 49 -33.04 -6.15 63.83
N GLU A 50 -33.80 -5.19 64.36
CA GLU A 50 -33.59 -3.77 64.15
C GLU A 50 -32.24 -3.30 64.69
N GLN A 51 -31.88 -3.70 65.92
CA GLN A 51 -30.57 -3.37 66.50
C GLN A 51 -29.42 -3.98 65.69
N ARG A 52 -29.57 -5.23 65.21
CA ARG A 52 -28.56 -5.89 64.37
C ARG A 52 -28.41 -5.21 63.01
N CYS A 53 -29.51 -4.76 62.43
CA CYS A 53 -29.54 -4.00 61.19
C CYS A 53 -28.74 -2.70 61.32
N LEU A 54 -29.02 -1.91 62.37
CA LEU A 54 -28.29 -0.67 62.68
C LEU A 54 -26.80 -0.92 62.92
N GLN A 55 -26.46 -1.92 63.73
CA GLN A 55 -25.07 -2.26 64.00
C GLN A 55 -24.30 -2.65 62.72
N ARG A 56 -24.94 -3.37 61.79
CA ARG A 56 -24.33 -3.73 60.50
C ARG A 56 -24.20 -2.52 59.58
N GLN A 57 -25.14 -1.58 59.63
CA GLN A 57 -25.07 -0.31 58.90
C GLN A 57 -23.88 0.53 59.40
N GLU A 58 -23.72 0.70 60.72
CA GLU A 58 -22.60 1.41 61.34
C GLU A 58 -21.24 0.77 61.01
N GLN A 59 -21.20 -0.56 60.87
CA GLN A 59 -20.01 -1.30 60.45
C GLN A 59 -19.71 -1.21 58.94
N GLY A 60 -20.51 -0.46 58.15
CA GLY A 60 -20.38 -0.40 56.69
C GLY A 60 -20.78 -1.68 55.96
N ARG A 61 -21.40 -2.66 56.65
CA ARG A 61 -21.84 -3.95 56.10
C ARG A 61 -23.22 -3.83 55.44
N LEU A 62 -23.36 -2.88 54.52
CA LEU A 62 -24.63 -2.45 53.92
C LEU A 62 -25.45 -3.59 53.32
N ARG A 63 -24.83 -4.60 52.69
CA ARG A 63 -25.56 -5.77 52.14
C ARG A 63 -26.23 -6.62 53.22
N LEU A 64 -25.55 -6.81 54.36
CA LEU A 64 -26.09 -7.58 55.48
C LEU A 64 -27.12 -6.77 56.27
N ALA A 65 -26.94 -5.45 56.35
CA ALA A 65 -27.93 -4.54 56.92
C ALA A 65 -29.21 -4.51 56.07
N LEU A 66 -29.09 -4.40 54.74
CA LEU A 66 -30.23 -4.44 53.81
C LEU A 66 -31.01 -5.76 53.91
N ALA A 67 -30.32 -6.89 54.07
CA ALA A 67 -30.97 -8.18 54.27
C ALA A 67 -31.80 -8.22 55.56
N ASP A 68 -31.29 -7.64 56.66
CA ASP A 68 -32.03 -7.52 57.92
C ASP A 68 -33.20 -6.52 57.80
N ALA A 69 -33.02 -5.40 57.09
CA ALA A 69 -34.07 -4.39 56.86
C ALA A 69 -35.24 -4.95 56.02
N ARG A 70 -34.96 -5.69 54.94
CA ARG A 70 -35.98 -6.39 54.15
C ARG A 70 -36.72 -7.42 54.98
N ARG A 71 -36.00 -8.17 55.82
CA ARG A 71 -36.61 -9.13 56.75
C ARG A 71 -37.54 -8.44 57.74
N LEU A 72 -37.15 -7.30 58.30
CA LEU A 72 -38.00 -6.49 59.18
C LEU A 72 -39.28 -6.04 58.46
N HIS A 73 -39.15 -5.53 57.23
CA HIS A 73 -40.29 -5.08 56.43
C HIS A 73 -41.24 -6.22 56.02
N GLU A 74 -40.72 -7.41 55.70
CA GLU A 74 -41.53 -8.60 55.42
C GLU A 74 -42.38 -9.04 56.63
N LEU A 75 -41.85 -8.86 57.84
CA LEU A 75 -42.49 -9.29 59.08
C LEU A 75 -43.49 -8.28 59.64
N ASP A 76 -43.18 -6.99 59.47
CA ASP A 76 -44.02 -5.89 59.92
C ASP A 76 -43.89 -4.70 58.96
N PRO A 77 -44.76 -4.61 57.93
CA PRO A 77 -44.71 -3.53 56.94
C PRO A 77 -44.98 -2.14 57.54
N GLU A 78 -45.72 -2.07 58.65
CA GLU A 78 -46.11 -0.83 59.33
C GLU A 78 -45.03 -0.33 60.31
N ARG A 79 -43.99 -1.13 60.57
CA ARG A 79 -42.90 -0.73 61.45
C ARG A 79 -42.16 0.47 60.85
N LEU A 80 -42.51 1.64 61.40
CA LEU A 80 -42.09 2.96 60.94
C LEU A 80 -40.59 3.00 60.63
N GLY A 81 -40.27 3.30 59.36
CA GLY A 81 -38.90 3.49 58.88
C GLY A 81 -38.22 2.27 58.24
N ALA A 82 -38.81 1.06 58.26
CA ALA A 82 -38.18 -0.10 57.61
C ALA A 82 -38.07 0.05 56.09
N ALA A 83 -39.12 0.58 55.43
CA ALA A 83 -39.11 0.85 53.99
C ALA A 83 -38.12 1.97 53.63
N GLU A 84 -38.10 3.07 54.39
CA GLU A 84 -37.17 4.19 54.21
C GLU A 84 -35.72 3.73 54.34
N ARG A 85 -35.39 2.91 55.36
CA ARG A 85 -34.04 2.34 55.53
C ARG A 85 -33.63 1.41 54.40
N ILE A 86 -34.56 0.61 53.86
CA ILE A 86 -34.29 -0.23 52.67
C ILE A 86 -33.89 0.67 51.50
N GLU A 87 -34.66 1.74 51.26
CA GLU A 87 -34.40 2.68 50.17
C GLU A 87 -33.05 3.41 50.36
N GLU A 88 -32.74 3.88 51.57
CA GLU A 88 -31.45 4.49 51.93
C GLU A 88 -30.28 3.53 51.71
N MET A 89 -30.38 2.28 52.17
CA MET A 89 -29.31 1.28 52.00
C MET A 89 -29.15 0.84 50.55
N GLU A 90 -30.23 0.72 49.79
CA GLU A 90 -30.17 0.46 48.35
C GLU A 90 -29.56 1.63 47.59
N ALA A 91 -29.88 2.87 47.96
CA ALA A 91 -29.25 4.07 47.41
C ALA A 91 -27.74 4.10 47.73
N ALA A 92 -27.35 3.81 48.97
CA ALA A 92 -25.95 3.74 49.37
C ALA A 92 -25.19 2.60 48.66
N LEU A 93 -25.80 1.42 48.48
CA LEU A 93 -25.20 0.31 47.73
C LEU A 93 -25.08 0.61 46.23
N ARG A 94 -26.06 1.30 45.64
CA ARG A 94 -25.98 1.80 44.25
C ARG A 94 -24.85 2.81 44.11
N ALA A 95 -24.78 3.81 44.99
CA ALA A 95 -23.71 4.81 45.00
C ALA A 95 -22.33 4.17 45.12
N ALA A 96 -22.12 3.26 46.07
CA ALA A 96 -20.86 2.54 46.23
C ALA A 96 -20.50 1.64 45.04
N SER A 97 -21.51 1.01 44.40
CA SER A 97 -21.31 0.23 43.18
C SER A 97 -20.96 1.08 41.97
N GLU A 98 -21.57 2.26 41.84
CA GLU A 98 -21.29 3.23 40.78
C GLU A 98 -19.90 3.85 40.94
N GLU A 99 -19.51 4.18 42.17
CA GLU A 99 -18.17 4.64 42.53
C GLU A 99 -17.11 3.58 42.20
N SER A 100 -17.32 2.33 42.64
CA SER A 100 -16.42 1.21 42.30
C SER A 100 -16.34 0.95 40.79
N ALA A 101 -17.45 1.05 40.07
CA ALA A 101 -17.47 0.88 38.61
C ALA A 101 -16.73 2.03 37.89
N ARG A 102 -16.87 3.27 38.38
CA ARG A 102 -16.13 4.43 37.88
C ARG A 102 -14.63 4.28 38.12
N LEU A 103 -14.22 3.86 39.31
CA LEU A 103 -12.81 3.60 39.63
C LEU A 103 -12.21 2.51 38.74
N GLU A 104 -12.93 1.40 38.55
CA GLU A 104 -12.48 0.32 37.67
C GLU A 104 -12.39 0.79 36.21
N GLN A 105 -13.35 1.58 35.74
CA GLN A 105 -13.31 2.17 34.39
C GLN A 105 -12.13 3.14 34.23
N GLN A 106 -11.84 3.97 35.23
CA GLN A 106 -10.67 4.86 35.22
C GLN A 106 -9.38 4.05 35.19
N ARG A 107 -9.30 2.97 35.97
CA ARG A 107 -8.16 2.05 35.97
C ARG A 107 -7.97 1.36 34.63
N GLU A 108 -9.02 0.82 34.03
CA GLU A 108 -8.95 0.22 32.69
C GLU A 108 -8.54 1.24 31.62
N SER A 109 -9.02 2.48 31.74
CA SER A 109 -8.64 3.57 30.83
C SER A 109 -7.16 3.92 30.98
N PHE A 110 -6.66 3.98 32.22
CA PHE A 110 -5.24 4.18 32.52
C PHE A 110 -4.38 3.04 31.95
N GLU A 111 -4.73 1.79 32.21
CA GLU A 111 -3.97 0.62 31.72
C GLU A 111 -3.99 0.55 30.18
N ARG A 112 -5.13 0.88 29.55
CA ARG A 112 -5.23 0.97 28.09
C ARG A 112 -4.33 2.08 27.55
N ALA A 113 -4.38 3.28 28.13
CA ALA A 113 -3.52 4.38 27.75
C ALA A 113 -2.04 3.99 27.91
N LEU A 114 -1.65 3.35 29.01
CA LEU A 114 -0.28 2.89 29.26
C LEU A 114 0.18 1.82 28.24
N ALA A 115 -0.70 0.89 27.88
CA ALA A 115 -0.43 -0.17 26.90
C ALA A 115 -0.25 0.38 25.48
N GLU A 116 -1.02 1.39 25.10
CA GLU A 116 -0.96 2.08 23.81
C GLU A 116 0.15 3.15 23.73
N GLY A 117 0.91 3.33 24.82
CA GLY A 117 1.97 4.34 24.92
C GLY A 117 1.45 5.77 25.10
N ARG A 118 0.18 5.97 25.45
CA ARG A 118 -0.42 7.29 25.72
C ARG A 118 -0.08 7.76 27.14
N LEU A 119 1.18 8.13 27.37
CA LEU A 119 1.73 8.43 28.69
C LEU A 119 1.31 9.79 29.28
N ASN A 120 0.92 10.74 28.44
CA ASN A 120 0.34 12.00 28.91
C ASN A 120 -1.11 11.78 29.33
N GLU A 121 -1.88 11.06 28.53
CA GLU A 121 -3.25 10.69 28.91
C GLU A 121 -3.28 9.86 30.20
N ALA A 122 -2.39 8.87 30.33
CA ALA A 122 -2.24 8.12 31.57
C ALA A 122 -1.87 9.03 32.78
N ARG A 123 -1.04 10.07 32.56
CA ARG A 123 -0.74 11.06 33.61
C ARG A 123 -1.96 11.89 33.96
N ASP A 124 -2.68 12.37 32.96
CA ASP A 124 -3.83 13.25 33.13
C ASP A 124 -4.97 12.49 33.83
N LEU A 125 -5.13 11.19 33.54
CA LEU A 125 -6.04 10.31 34.29
C LEU A 125 -5.66 10.18 35.78
N LEU A 126 -4.36 10.14 36.13
CA LEU A 126 -3.88 10.12 37.52
C LEU A 126 -3.92 11.48 38.22
N GLN A 127 -3.79 12.57 37.45
CA GLN A 127 -3.79 13.94 37.97
C GLN A 127 -5.19 14.57 38.00
N SER A 128 -6.16 13.96 37.31
CA SER A 128 -7.51 14.46 37.27
C SER A 128 -8.07 14.60 38.69
N PRO A 129 -8.64 15.76 39.06
CA PRO A 129 -9.27 15.93 40.37
C PRO A 129 -10.45 14.99 40.60
N SER A 130 -10.97 14.37 39.53
CA SER A 130 -12.01 13.33 39.59
C SER A 130 -11.48 11.90 39.79
N SER A 131 -10.17 11.72 39.99
CA SER A 131 -9.58 10.41 40.26
C SER A 131 -9.59 10.13 41.76
N GLU A 132 -10.46 9.20 42.17
CA GLU A 132 -10.64 8.81 43.58
C GLU A 132 -9.77 7.59 43.94
N PHE A 133 -8.57 7.48 43.35
CA PHE A 133 -7.66 6.38 43.68
C PHE A 133 -7.21 6.47 45.14
N SER A 134 -7.18 5.32 45.82
CA SER A 134 -6.56 5.22 47.14
C SER A 134 -5.08 5.62 47.09
N GLY A 135 -4.52 6.10 48.20
CA GLY A 135 -3.11 6.54 48.23
C GLY A 135 -2.12 5.45 47.79
N GLU A 136 -2.34 4.20 48.21
CA GLU A 136 -1.51 3.05 47.82
C GLU A 136 -1.67 2.70 46.33
N GLU A 137 -2.91 2.69 45.82
CA GLU A 137 -3.18 2.40 44.41
C GLU A 137 -2.59 3.48 43.50
N ARG A 138 -2.76 4.75 43.87
CA ARG A 138 -2.16 5.87 43.16
C ARG A 138 -0.65 5.74 43.10
N GLN A 139 0.02 5.41 44.21
CA GLN A 139 1.46 5.17 44.23
C GLN A 139 1.88 4.01 43.32
N ALA A 140 1.10 2.91 43.29
CA ALA A 140 1.38 1.78 42.41
C ALA A 140 1.24 2.14 40.92
N LEU A 141 0.21 2.90 40.55
CA LEU A 141 -0.01 3.37 39.17
C LEU A 141 1.04 4.41 38.75
N GLU A 142 1.42 5.32 39.67
CA GLU A 142 2.50 6.29 39.46
C GLU A 142 3.84 5.58 39.23
N LEU A 143 4.14 4.52 39.99
CA LEU A 143 5.33 3.70 39.80
C LEU A 143 5.34 3.03 38.41
N ARG A 144 4.21 2.45 37.98
CA ARG A 144 4.08 1.86 36.62
C ARG A 144 4.27 2.89 35.52
N LEU A 145 3.68 4.08 35.66
CA LEU A 145 3.87 5.18 34.72
C LEU A 145 5.34 5.62 34.67
N ALA A 146 6.00 5.71 35.83
CA ALA A 146 7.43 6.06 35.93
C ALA A 146 8.32 4.99 35.29
N GLU A 147 8.04 3.70 35.52
CA GLU A 147 8.74 2.58 34.87
C GLU A 147 8.56 2.61 33.35
N ARG A 148 7.35 2.86 32.86
CA ARG A 148 7.07 2.97 31.42
C ARG A 148 7.81 4.16 30.80
N ARG A 149 7.83 5.32 31.45
CA ARG A 149 8.61 6.50 31.03
C ARG A 149 10.11 6.26 31.03
N LYS A 150 10.61 5.55 32.04
CA LYS A 150 12.01 5.13 32.12
C LYS A 150 12.34 4.19 30.96
N GLY A 151 11.47 3.21 30.67
CA GLY A 151 11.59 2.32 29.52
C GLY A 151 11.60 3.09 28.21
N ALA A 152 10.67 4.03 28.01
CA ALA A 152 10.60 4.87 26.80
C ALA A 152 11.89 5.70 26.62
N SER A 153 12.40 6.28 27.72
CA SER A 153 13.65 7.04 27.71
C SER A 153 14.85 6.15 27.42
N GLN A 154 14.90 4.94 27.98
CA GLN A 154 15.95 3.96 27.70
C GLN A 154 15.88 3.45 26.25
N ALA A 155 14.69 3.27 25.69
CA ALA A 155 14.49 2.94 24.28
C ALA A 155 14.96 4.08 23.38
N LEU A 156 14.68 5.34 23.72
CA LEU A 156 15.25 6.50 23.01
C LEU A 156 16.78 6.57 23.11
N VAL A 157 17.36 6.29 24.27
CA VAL A 157 18.82 6.26 24.43
C VAL A 157 19.42 5.12 23.61
N ARG A 158 18.78 3.94 23.59
CA ARG A 158 19.18 2.81 22.72
C ARG A 158 19.03 3.16 21.25
N ALA A 159 17.95 3.81 20.84
CA ALA A 159 17.74 4.28 19.47
C ALA A 159 18.83 5.28 19.08
N ARG A 160 19.10 6.28 19.92
CA ARG A 160 20.18 7.26 19.72
C ARG A 160 21.54 6.59 19.63
N LYS A 161 21.85 5.63 20.51
CA LYS A 161 23.10 4.87 20.49
C LYS A 161 23.21 4.00 19.24
N ALA A 162 22.11 3.36 18.82
CA ALA A 162 22.08 2.51 17.63
C ALA A 162 22.21 3.33 16.35
N VAL A 163 21.58 4.49 16.27
CA VAL A 163 21.77 5.48 15.20
C VAL A 163 23.23 5.94 15.17
N SER A 164 23.79 6.40 16.30
CA SER A 164 25.18 6.86 16.35
C SER A 164 26.22 5.75 16.13
N SER A 165 25.86 4.49 16.35
CA SER A 165 26.72 3.32 16.11
C SER A 165 26.48 2.69 14.73
N GLY A 166 25.58 3.23 13.92
CA GLY A 166 25.28 2.71 12.57
C GLY A 166 24.61 1.33 12.55
N LEU A 167 23.84 0.95 13.58
CA LEU A 167 23.19 -0.36 13.70
C LEU A 167 21.69 -0.26 13.35
N PRO A 168 21.28 -0.39 12.06
CA PRO A 168 19.93 -0.06 11.61
C PRO A 168 18.85 -0.99 12.16
N SER A 169 19.13 -2.28 12.33
CA SER A 169 18.18 -3.24 12.91
C SER A 169 17.86 -2.91 14.37
N GLN A 170 18.89 -2.59 15.16
CA GLN A 170 18.74 -2.18 16.56
C GLN A 170 18.09 -0.80 16.68
N ALA A 171 18.40 0.14 15.77
CA ALA A 171 17.75 1.44 15.72
C ALA A 171 16.26 1.28 15.45
N ARG A 172 15.88 0.44 14.47
CA ARG A 172 14.48 0.12 14.15
C ARG A 172 13.76 -0.51 15.34
N GLU A 173 14.35 -1.53 15.96
CA GLU A 173 13.76 -2.19 17.12
C GLU A 173 13.55 -1.19 18.26
N ALA A 174 14.57 -0.36 18.54
CA ALA A 174 14.50 0.67 19.57
C ALA A 174 13.52 1.80 19.23
N PHE A 175 13.37 2.21 17.96
CA PHE A 175 12.35 3.17 17.52
C PHE A 175 10.94 2.59 17.64
N GLY A 176 10.75 1.33 17.24
CA GLY A 176 9.47 0.63 17.37
C GLY A 176 9.11 0.37 18.84
N GLU A 177 10.10 0.09 19.69
CA GLU A 177 9.92 -0.01 21.14
C GLU A 177 9.59 1.37 21.73
N ALA A 178 10.32 2.42 21.36
CA ALA A 178 10.09 3.80 21.77
C ALA A 178 8.68 4.29 21.41
N ARG A 179 8.21 4.08 20.17
CA ARG A 179 6.85 4.42 19.73
C ARG A 179 5.77 3.65 20.48
N ARG A 180 5.97 2.36 20.74
CA ARG A 180 5.06 1.53 21.54
C ARG A 180 5.02 1.95 23.01
N LEU A 181 6.14 2.45 23.53
CA LEU A 181 6.24 2.91 24.90
C LEU A 181 5.71 4.34 25.09
N CYS A 182 5.80 5.20 24.07
CA CYS A 182 5.34 6.58 24.12
C CYS A 182 4.89 7.11 22.73
N SER A 183 3.58 7.26 22.55
CA SER A 183 2.94 7.66 21.28
C SER A 183 2.36 9.09 21.31
N ASP A 184 1.99 9.60 22.49
CA ASP A 184 1.23 10.86 22.65
C ASP A 184 2.07 12.05 23.16
N SER A 185 3.32 11.84 23.56
CA SER A 185 4.16 12.94 24.04
C SER A 185 4.76 13.71 22.90
N LEU A 186 4.33 14.96 22.72
CA LEU A 186 4.88 15.87 21.70
C LEU A 186 6.40 16.01 21.80
N SER A 187 6.94 16.22 23.01
CA SER A 187 8.40 16.34 23.19
C SER A 187 9.14 15.04 22.90
N PHE A 188 8.51 13.88 23.18
CA PHE A 188 9.06 12.58 22.80
C PHE A 188 9.01 12.38 21.29
N ARG A 189 7.88 12.72 20.66
CA ARG A 189 7.67 12.65 19.22
C ARG A 189 8.62 13.59 18.49
N GLU A 190 8.82 14.82 18.96
CA GLU A 190 9.80 15.77 18.41
C GLU A 190 11.23 15.25 18.56
N ARG A 191 11.59 14.63 19.69
CA ARG A 191 12.92 13.99 19.84
C ARG A 191 13.06 12.78 18.93
N LEU A 192 12.01 11.97 18.80
CA LEU A 192 12.01 10.78 17.95
C LEU A 192 11.98 11.15 16.47
N LEU A 193 11.25 12.19 16.08
CA LEU A 193 11.26 12.81 14.75
C LEU A 193 12.59 13.49 14.49
N GLY A 194 13.20 14.16 15.48
CA GLY A 194 14.53 14.72 15.35
C GLY A 194 15.59 13.62 15.16
N LEU A 195 15.48 12.50 15.88
CA LEU A 195 16.35 11.33 15.70
C LEU A 195 16.08 10.58 14.39
N SER A 196 14.81 10.42 14.01
CA SER A 196 14.39 9.78 12.75
C SER A 196 14.73 10.66 11.56
N ALA A 197 14.58 11.98 11.64
CA ALA A 197 15.01 12.93 10.62
C ALA A 197 16.54 13.04 10.56
N ASN A 198 17.25 12.99 11.69
CA ASN A 198 18.72 12.91 11.67
C ASN A 198 19.18 11.58 11.08
N TRP A 199 18.52 10.48 11.41
CA TRP A 199 18.82 9.16 10.85
C TRP A 199 18.44 9.07 9.38
N ALA A 200 17.30 9.64 8.97
CA ALA A 200 16.86 9.77 7.59
C ALA A 200 17.82 10.67 6.83
N ARG A 201 18.30 11.78 7.42
CA ARG A 201 19.39 12.59 6.86
C ARG A 201 20.68 11.80 6.75
N GLU A 202 21.09 11.04 7.76
CA GLU A 202 22.28 10.18 7.70
C GLU A 202 22.14 9.10 6.62
N ARG A 203 20.97 8.46 6.49
CA ARG A 203 20.68 7.45 5.44
C ARG A 203 20.53 8.09 4.07
N PHE A 204 19.95 9.27 4.00
CA PHE A 204 19.88 10.09 2.79
C PHE A 204 21.29 10.52 2.39
N HIS A 205 22.14 10.90 3.34
CA HIS A 205 23.55 11.20 3.12
C HIS A 205 24.34 9.94 2.77
N GLU A 206 24.03 8.76 3.32
CA GLU A 206 24.65 7.48 2.96
C GLU A 206 24.25 7.07 1.56
N VAL A 207 22.96 7.16 1.22
CA VAL A 207 22.44 6.94 -0.14
C VAL A 207 23.08 7.95 -1.08
N ARG A 208 23.09 9.25 -0.77
CA ARG A 208 23.72 10.27 -1.61
C ARG A 208 25.24 10.16 -1.67
N ALA A 209 25.92 9.75 -0.62
CA ALA A 209 27.36 9.50 -0.61
C ALA A 209 27.68 8.27 -1.44
N ALA A 210 26.93 7.18 -1.29
CA ALA A 210 27.03 6.01 -2.16
C ALA A 210 26.75 6.38 -3.62
N LEU A 211 25.73 7.18 -3.92
CA LEU A 211 25.47 7.69 -5.27
C LEU A 211 26.61 8.61 -5.77
N ALA A 212 27.15 9.49 -4.92
CA ALA A 212 28.26 10.38 -5.25
C ALA A 212 29.58 9.63 -5.48
N GLU A 213 29.77 8.50 -4.79
CA GLU A 213 30.88 7.56 -4.96
C GLU A 213 30.64 6.55 -6.10
N GLY A 214 29.48 6.63 -6.79
CA GLY A 214 29.13 5.71 -7.88
C GLY A 214 28.68 4.31 -7.45
N ARG A 215 28.47 4.07 -6.16
CA ARG A 215 28.00 2.81 -5.57
C ARG A 215 26.47 2.69 -5.61
N ALA A 216 25.88 2.69 -6.81
CA ALA A 216 24.41 2.73 -6.96
C ALA A 216 23.70 1.49 -6.38
N PHE A 217 24.34 0.31 -6.40
CA PHE A 217 23.82 -0.87 -5.72
C PHE A 217 23.77 -0.72 -4.20
N ASP A 218 24.84 -0.20 -3.58
CA ASP A 218 24.86 0.07 -2.14
C ASP A 218 23.82 1.14 -1.79
N ALA A 219 23.64 2.16 -2.64
CA ALA A 219 22.61 3.17 -2.48
C ALA A 219 21.20 2.57 -2.57
N ALA A 220 20.96 1.63 -3.49
CA ALA A 220 19.69 0.93 -3.62
C ALA A 220 19.42 -0.02 -2.46
N GLN A 221 20.45 -0.71 -1.97
CA GLN A 221 20.37 -1.57 -0.80
C GLN A 221 20.13 -0.72 0.45
N ALA A 222 20.84 0.40 0.63
CA ALA A 222 20.64 1.34 1.71
C ALA A 222 19.25 1.97 1.68
N LEU A 223 18.76 2.36 0.50
CA LEU A 223 17.41 2.91 0.32
C LEU A 223 16.33 1.84 0.53
N ALA A 224 16.52 0.61 0.03
CA ALA A 224 15.60 -0.49 0.27
C ALA A 224 15.56 -0.86 1.76
N ASN A 225 16.72 -0.91 2.43
CA ASN A 225 16.82 -1.11 3.86
C ASN A 225 16.14 0.03 4.63
N TRP A 226 16.30 1.28 4.18
CA TRP A 226 15.63 2.45 4.74
C TRP A 226 14.11 2.33 4.61
N ILE A 227 13.59 2.11 3.40
CA ILE A 227 12.15 1.92 3.11
C ILE A 227 11.57 0.75 3.92
N GLN A 228 12.30 -0.37 4.02
CA GLN A 228 11.86 -1.51 4.82
C GLN A 228 11.91 -1.22 6.33
N SER A 229 12.84 -0.40 6.79
CA SER A 229 13.00 -0.06 8.21
C SER A 229 11.98 0.95 8.72
N GLU A 230 11.52 1.88 7.88
CA GLU A 230 10.53 2.90 8.24
C GLU A 230 9.44 3.07 7.16
N PRO A 231 8.54 2.08 6.98
CA PRO A 231 7.49 2.11 5.96
C PRO A 231 6.41 3.19 6.19
N GLU A 232 6.45 3.89 7.33
CA GLU A 232 5.52 4.94 7.71
C GLU A 232 6.18 6.31 7.87
N SER A 233 7.46 6.48 7.51
CA SER A 233 8.10 7.79 7.60
C SER A 233 7.46 8.78 6.61
N GLU A 234 7.14 9.99 7.06
CA GLU A 234 6.69 11.07 6.16
C GLU A 234 7.78 11.44 5.13
N ASP A 235 9.04 11.15 5.45
CA ASP A 235 10.21 11.33 4.57
C ASP A 235 10.24 10.30 3.42
N LEU A 236 9.29 9.35 3.36
CA LEU A 236 9.14 8.42 2.24
C LEU A 236 8.84 9.12 0.91
N VAL A 237 8.35 10.36 0.94
CA VAL A 237 8.14 11.16 -0.29
C VAL A 237 9.50 11.52 -0.90
N GLU A 238 10.45 12.02 -0.12
CA GLU A 238 11.82 12.26 -0.60
C GLU A 238 12.53 10.94 -0.95
N ALA A 239 12.24 9.87 -0.20
CA ALA A 239 12.74 8.52 -0.52
C ALA A 239 12.16 7.98 -1.84
N GLN A 240 10.98 8.41 -2.29
CA GLN A 240 10.39 8.03 -3.58
C GLN A 240 11.11 8.72 -4.74
N ASP A 241 11.44 10.00 -4.61
CA ASP A 241 12.24 10.72 -5.61
C ASP A 241 13.65 10.14 -5.68
N LEU A 242 14.24 9.81 -4.52
CA LEU A 242 15.48 9.03 -4.47
C LEU A 242 15.31 7.63 -5.04
N LEU A 243 14.17 6.96 -4.90
CA LEU A 243 13.95 5.63 -5.46
C LEU A 243 13.95 5.65 -6.98
N LEU A 244 13.42 6.73 -7.58
CA LEU A 244 13.56 6.96 -9.01
C LEU A 244 15.03 7.26 -9.37
N SER A 245 15.69 8.18 -8.66
CA SER A 245 17.09 8.55 -8.94
C SER A 245 18.07 7.38 -8.78
N VAL A 246 17.96 6.63 -7.68
CA VAL A 246 18.72 5.42 -7.39
C VAL A 246 18.36 4.32 -8.38
N GLY A 247 17.09 4.20 -8.78
CA GLY A 247 16.66 3.28 -9.83
C GLY A 247 17.26 3.62 -11.19
N GLU A 248 17.38 4.91 -11.53
CA GLU A 248 18.04 5.41 -12.73
C GLU A 248 19.55 5.20 -12.67
N GLN A 249 20.20 5.44 -11.52
CA GLN A 249 21.63 5.18 -11.35
C GLN A 249 21.96 3.70 -11.31
N LEU A 250 21.13 2.85 -10.71
CA LEU A 250 21.22 1.39 -10.81
C LEU A 250 21.04 0.96 -12.27
N ALA A 251 20.06 1.53 -12.97
CA ALA A 251 19.88 1.25 -14.38
C ALA A 251 21.11 1.71 -15.18
N ALA A 252 21.72 2.85 -14.83
CA ALA A 252 22.95 3.33 -15.43
C ALA A 252 24.14 2.41 -15.09
N GLN A 253 24.29 1.95 -13.86
CA GLN A 253 25.34 1.03 -13.42
C GLN A 253 25.19 -0.34 -14.08
N ILE A 254 23.99 -0.90 -14.13
CA ILE A 254 23.70 -2.15 -14.85
C ILE A 254 23.99 -1.96 -16.35
N ARG A 255 23.61 -0.80 -16.93
CA ARG A 255 23.99 -0.47 -18.31
C ARG A 255 25.49 -0.32 -18.46
N GLU A 256 26.20 0.21 -17.47
CA GLU A 256 27.65 0.42 -17.49
C GLU A 256 28.41 -0.89 -17.35
N THR A 257 28.04 -1.75 -16.40
CA THR A 257 28.59 -3.12 -16.29
C THR A 257 28.29 -3.94 -17.55
N ALA A 258 27.09 -3.78 -18.12
CA ALA A 258 26.77 -4.35 -19.43
C ALA A 258 27.59 -3.69 -20.56
N ARG A 259 27.93 -2.39 -20.47
CA ARG A 259 28.85 -1.70 -21.38
C ARG A 259 30.30 -2.14 -21.22
N GLU A 260 30.71 -2.59 -20.03
CA GLU A 260 32.02 -3.15 -19.72
C GLU A 260 32.13 -4.63 -20.12
N GLY A 261 30.98 -5.31 -20.27
CA GLY A 261 30.87 -6.60 -20.97
C GLY A 261 30.63 -7.77 -20.07
N ASP A 262 30.55 -7.52 -18.78
CA ASP A 262 30.22 -8.53 -17.81
C ASP A 262 28.69 -8.68 -17.74
N PHE A 263 28.09 -9.29 -18.77
CA PHE A 263 26.64 -9.48 -18.84
C PHE A 263 26.13 -10.44 -17.76
N ALA A 264 26.99 -11.35 -17.28
CA ALA A 264 26.67 -12.20 -16.16
C ALA A 264 26.60 -11.38 -14.85
N ALA A 265 27.57 -10.50 -14.61
CA ALA A 265 27.51 -9.58 -13.47
C ALA A 265 26.40 -8.55 -13.61
N ALA A 266 26.16 -7.98 -14.80
CA ALA A 266 25.04 -7.08 -15.05
C ALA A 266 23.69 -7.77 -14.82
N HIS A 267 23.55 -9.05 -15.22
CA HIS A 267 22.36 -9.84 -14.98
C HIS A 267 22.21 -10.19 -13.50
N SER A 268 23.31 -10.54 -12.85
CA SER A 268 23.37 -10.77 -11.40
C SER A 268 22.98 -9.52 -10.63
N LEU A 269 23.53 -8.35 -10.98
CA LEU A 269 23.16 -7.04 -10.43
C LEU A 269 21.67 -6.76 -10.64
N ALA A 270 21.15 -6.97 -11.86
CA ALA A 270 19.73 -6.80 -12.17
C ALA A 270 18.81 -7.77 -11.38
N CYS A 271 19.28 -8.97 -11.06
CA CYS A 271 18.56 -9.94 -10.23
C CYS A 271 18.65 -9.66 -8.73
N GLN A 272 19.74 -9.03 -8.29
CA GLN A 272 19.98 -8.63 -6.91
C GLN A 272 19.28 -7.32 -6.54
N VAL A 273 18.74 -6.58 -7.53
CA VAL A 273 17.95 -5.37 -7.31
C VAL A 273 16.85 -5.64 -6.26
N PRO A 274 16.82 -4.89 -5.15
CA PRO A 274 15.83 -5.09 -4.10
C PRO A 274 14.38 -4.96 -4.59
N THR A 275 13.47 -5.71 -3.99
CA THR A 275 12.05 -5.83 -4.39
C THR A 275 11.31 -4.51 -4.64
N PRO A 276 11.52 -3.41 -3.86
CA PRO A 276 10.87 -2.12 -4.13
C PRO A 276 11.15 -1.59 -5.54
N PHE A 277 12.35 -1.83 -6.06
CA PHE A 277 12.81 -1.37 -7.37
C PHE A 277 12.38 -2.32 -8.51
N GLY A 278 12.14 -3.59 -8.22
CA GLY A 278 11.66 -4.57 -9.21
C GLY A 278 10.29 -4.23 -9.82
N LYS A 279 9.53 -3.33 -9.20
CA LYS A 279 8.26 -2.79 -9.73
C LYS A 279 8.45 -1.62 -10.71
N ILE A 280 9.67 -1.07 -10.83
CA ILE A 280 9.98 0.01 -11.77
C ILE A 280 10.09 -0.58 -13.18
N ALA A 281 9.24 -0.13 -14.09
CA ALA A 281 9.16 -0.65 -15.45
C ALA A 281 10.50 -0.61 -16.21
N ALA A 282 11.29 0.45 -16.02
CA ALA A 282 12.59 0.62 -16.67
C ALA A 282 13.62 -0.45 -16.25
N LEU A 283 13.69 -0.80 -14.96
CA LEU A 283 14.60 -1.85 -14.46
C LEU A 283 14.16 -3.23 -14.91
N ARG A 284 12.85 -3.49 -15.00
CA ARG A 284 12.32 -4.74 -15.56
C ARG A 284 12.71 -4.91 -17.03
N GLN A 285 12.48 -3.88 -17.86
CA GLN A 285 12.89 -3.91 -19.28
C GLN A 285 14.41 -4.05 -19.43
N LEU A 286 15.18 -3.40 -18.56
CA LEU A 286 16.63 -3.53 -18.54
C LEU A 286 17.07 -4.96 -18.21
N ARG A 287 16.48 -5.59 -17.19
CA ARG A 287 16.73 -6.98 -16.82
C ARG A 287 16.48 -7.92 -18.00
N GLU A 288 15.35 -7.79 -18.68
CA GLU A 288 15.04 -8.59 -19.88
C GLU A 288 16.09 -8.39 -20.99
N ARG A 289 16.59 -7.17 -21.17
CA ARG A 289 17.64 -6.87 -22.18
C ARG A 289 19.00 -7.46 -21.79
N VAL A 290 19.37 -7.40 -20.50
CA VAL A 290 20.62 -7.98 -20.00
C VAL A 290 20.55 -9.50 -20.06
N GLU A 291 19.41 -10.11 -19.73
CA GLU A 291 19.18 -11.55 -19.87
C GLU A 291 19.33 -11.99 -21.33
N ARG A 292 18.73 -11.26 -22.28
CA ARG A 292 18.94 -11.50 -23.73
C ARG A 292 20.41 -11.38 -24.12
N ALA A 293 21.13 -10.38 -23.60
CA ALA A 293 22.57 -10.24 -23.84
C ALA A 293 23.35 -11.43 -23.29
N GLN A 294 23.07 -11.87 -22.06
CA GLN A 294 23.72 -13.02 -21.44
C GLN A 294 23.49 -14.29 -22.26
N VAL A 295 22.25 -14.53 -22.72
CA VAL A 295 21.93 -15.66 -23.60
C VAL A 295 22.73 -15.56 -24.89
N LEU A 296 22.70 -14.41 -25.57
CA LEU A 296 23.46 -14.21 -26.80
C LEU A 296 24.97 -14.31 -26.58
N VAL A 297 25.49 -14.02 -25.39
CA VAL A 297 26.91 -14.15 -25.03
C VAL A 297 27.28 -15.59 -24.66
N GLY A 298 26.31 -16.38 -24.18
CA GLY A 298 26.49 -17.81 -23.86
C GLY A 298 26.23 -18.78 -25.03
N GLU A 299 25.43 -18.39 -26.04
CA GLU A 299 25.09 -19.24 -27.19
C GLU A 299 26.27 -19.37 -28.19
N ALA A 300 27.17 -20.34 -27.99
CA ALA A 300 28.31 -20.58 -28.88
C ALA A 300 27.99 -21.38 -30.17
N GLU A 301 26.85 -22.08 -30.23
CA GLU A 301 26.56 -23.09 -31.26
C GLU A 301 25.73 -22.59 -32.47
N ARG A 302 25.26 -21.33 -32.47
CA ARG A 302 24.48 -20.74 -33.58
C ARG A 302 25.37 -19.95 -34.54
N ASP A 303 24.87 -19.68 -35.77
CA ASP A 303 25.54 -18.82 -36.76
C ASP A 303 26.05 -17.53 -36.09
N PRO A 304 27.38 -17.38 -35.94
CA PRO A 304 27.99 -16.21 -35.33
C PRO A 304 27.55 -14.89 -36.00
N ARG A 305 27.06 -14.90 -37.25
CA ARG A 305 26.54 -13.70 -37.92
C ARG A 305 25.14 -13.28 -37.49
N ARG A 306 24.21 -14.21 -37.31
CA ARG A 306 22.87 -13.90 -36.74
C ARG A 306 22.99 -13.53 -35.26
N ARG A 307 23.91 -14.19 -34.56
CA ARG A 307 24.33 -13.82 -33.22
C ARG A 307 24.87 -12.39 -33.21
N VAL A 308 25.73 -12.01 -34.16
CA VAL A 308 26.21 -10.62 -34.36
C VAL A 308 25.05 -9.66 -34.67
N GLU A 309 24.05 -10.03 -35.47
CA GLU A 309 22.90 -9.16 -35.77
C GLU A 309 22.00 -8.96 -34.55
N ALA A 310 21.69 -10.02 -33.80
CA ALA A 310 20.95 -9.94 -32.55
C ALA A 310 21.75 -9.15 -31.50
N LEU A 311 23.06 -9.38 -31.39
CA LEU A 311 23.97 -8.61 -30.54
C LEU A 311 24.04 -7.13 -30.98
N ARG A 312 23.97 -6.82 -32.29
CA ARG A 312 23.91 -5.44 -32.84
C ARG A 312 22.56 -4.78 -32.64
N ARG A 313 21.45 -5.50 -32.82
CA ARG A 313 20.11 -5.00 -32.52
C ARG A 313 19.99 -4.69 -31.04
N LEU A 314 20.44 -5.62 -30.21
CA LEU A 314 20.49 -5.43 -28.77
C LEU A 314 21.43 -4.28 -28.42
N GLN A 315 22.62 -4.19 -29.03
CA GLN A 315 23.56 -3.07 -28.88
C GLN A 315 22.98 -1.74 -29.37
N ARG A 316 22.09 -1.71 -30.37
CA ARG A 316 21.37 -0.49 -30.79
C ARG A 316 20.26 -0.10 -29.82
N GLU A 317 19.50 -1.08 -29.34
CA GLU A 317 18.43 -0.88 -28.35
C GLU A 317 18.98 -0.48 -26.97
N THR A 318 20.24 -0.83 -26.67
CA THR A 318 20.87 -0.67 -25.33
C THR A 318 22.09 0.26 -25.29
N GLY A 319 22.86 0.38 -26.37
CA GLY A 319 24.11 1.13 -26.42
C GLY A 319 25.30 0.48 -25.69
N TRP A 320 25.36 -0.86 -25.58
CA TRP A 320 26.39 -1.55 -24.81
C TRP A 320 27.65 -1.90 -25.62
N GLU A 321 28.76 -1.25 -25.32
CA GLU A 321 29.99 -1.35 -26.11
C GLU A 321 30.74 -2.66 -25.93
N ALA A 322 30.66 -3.32 -24.79
CA ALA A 322 31.36 -4.58 -24.59
C ALA A 322 30.57 -5.82 -24.99
N LEU A 323 29.30 -5.65 -25.40
CA LEU A 323 28.76 -6.59 -26.38
C LEU A 323 29.74 -6.61 -27.54
N GLY A 324 30.37 -5.49 -27.89
CA GLY A 324 31.48 -5.34 -28.82
C GLY A 324 32.69 -6.26 -28.61
N ALA A 325 33.01 -6.79 -27.42
CA ALA A 325 34.10 -7.76 -27.27
C ALA A 325 33.67 -9.18 -27.65
N VAL A 326 32.48 -9.60 -27.21
CA VAL A 326 31.82 -10.85 -27.61
C VAL A 326 31.34 -10.76 -29.04
N LEU A 327 30.99 -9.57 -29.49
CA LEU A 327 30.69 -9.20 -30.86
C LEU A 327 32.00 -9.28 -31.61
N ARG A 328 33.13 -8.69 -31.16
CA ARG A 328 34.46 -8.85 -31.78
C ARG A 328 34.94 -10.28 -31.83
N GLN A 329 34.63 -11.09 -30.81
CA GLN A 329 34.91 -12.52 -30.78
C GLN A 329 33.97 -13.26 -31.72
N SER A 330 32.67 -13.01 -31.68
CA SER A 330 31.68 -13.55 -32.62
C SER A 330 31.90 -12.98 -34.03
N GLU A 331 32.62 -11.87 -34.19
CA GLU A 331 33.10 -11.20 -35.40
C GLU A 331 34.49 -11.71 -35.76
N ALA A 332 35.21 -12.37 -34.85
CA ALA A 332 36.47 -13.07 -35.08
C ALA A 332 36.24 -14.55 -35.34
N GLU A 333 35.15 -15.12 -34.82
CA GLU A 333 34.52 -16.41 -35.12
C GLU A 333 33.71 -16.27 -36.39
N ALA A 334 32.84 -15.25 -36.52
CA ALA A 334 32.33 -14.85 -37.83
C ALA A 334 33.47 -14.42 -38.73
N GLY A 335 34.57 -13.90 -38.17
CA GLY A 335 35.80 -13.57 -38.89
C GLY A 335 36.66 -14.79 -39.22
N GLU A 336 36.47 -15.92 -38.53
CA GLU A 336 37.17 -17.18 -38.75
C GLU A 336 36.36 -18.02 -39.72
N ILE A 337 35.04 -18.01 -39.58
CA ILE A 337 34.06 -18.33 -40.62
C ILE A 337 34.41 -17.51 -41.84
N ASP A 338 34.44 -16.18 -41.79
CA ASP A 338 34.73 -15.30 -42.92
C ASP A 338 36.11 -15.57 -43.47
N ARG A 339 37.12 -15.85 -42.64
CA ARG A 339 38.49 -16.16 -43.07
C ARG A 339 38.62 -17.57 -43.62
N SER A 340 37.88 -18.55 -43.12
CA SER A 340 37.85 -19.92 -43.63
C SER A 340 36.98 -20.01 -44.89
N LEU A 341 35.94 -19.18 -44.96
CA LEU A 341 35.17 -18.85 -46.15
C LEU A 341 35.97 -17.99 -47.12
N GLN A 342 36.93 -17.21 -46.61
CA GLN A 342 37.89 -16.47 -47.42
C GLN A 342 38.98 -17.41 -47.91
N GLU A 343 39.48 -18.34 -47.11
CA GLU A 343 40.42 -19.39 -47.53
C GLU A 343 39.75 -20.30 -48.53
N ALA A 344 38.47 -20.62 -48.29
CA ALA A 344 37.61 -21.20 -49.27
C ALA A 344 37.68 -20.37 -50.54
N ARG A 345 37.13 -19.15 -50.54
CA ARG A 345 37.16 -18.18 -51.66
C ARG A 345 38.54 -18.08 -52.33
N ASP A 346 39.64 -18.05 -51.57
CA ASP A 346 41.03 -17.90 -52.02
C ASP A 346 41.52 -19.13 -52.79
N LEU A 347 41.10 -20.32 -52.36
CA LEU A 347 41.33 -21.55 -53.11
C LEU A 347 40.53 -21.52 -54.42
N LEU A 348 39.28 -21.05 -54.43
CA LEU A 348 38.57 -20.87 -55.70
C LEU A 348 39.12 -19.72 -56.55
N GLU A 349 39.69 -18.68 -55.93
CA GLU A 349 40.35 -17.57 -56.61
C GLU A 349 41.61 -18.02 -57.35
N LYS A 350 42.32 -19.03 -56.83
CA LYS A 350 43.44 -19.70 -57.50
C LYS A 350 42.99 -20.60 -58.66
N GLY A 351 41.68 -20.72 -58.87
CA GLY A 351 41.06 -21.66 -59.81
C GLY A 351 40.97 -23.08 -59.25
N GLU A 352 41.34 -23.25 -57.98
CA GLU A 352 41.35 -24.52 -57.25
C GLU A 352 40.01 -24.68 -56.51
N VAL A 353 38.95 -24.71 -57.31
CA VAL A 353 37.55 -24.63 -56.89
C VAL A 353 37.19 -25.65 -55.79
N GLU A 354 37.74 -26.85 -55.89
CA GLU A 354 37.50 -27.99 -54.99
C GLU A 354 38.11 -27.80 -53.60
N ALA A 355 39.31 -27.23 -53.53
CA ALA A 355 39.96 -26.96 -52.26
C ALA A 355 39.21 -25.85 -51.52
N GLY A 356 38.64 -24.90 -52.26
CA GLY A 356 37.82 -23.85 -51.70
C GLY A 356 36.48 -24.35 -51.16
N ARG A 357 35.84 -25.29 -51.85
CA ARG A 357 34.61 -25.94 -51.37
C ARG A 357 34.82 -26.70 -50.05
N ALA A 358 35.91 -27.45 -49.94
CA ALA A 358 36.23 -28.20 -48.72
C ALA A 358 36.44 -27.29 -47.50
N LYS A 359 36.90 -26.06 -47.72
CA LYS A 359 37.03 -25.05 -46.67
C LYS A 359 35.70 -24.45 -46.25
N VAL A 360 34.72 -24.34 -47.15
CA VAL A 360 33.35 -23.96 -46.81
C VAL A 360 32.67 -25.03 -45.94
N ASP A 361 32.88 -26.32 -46.24
CA ASP A 361 32.32 -27.43 -45.45
C ASP A 361 32.92 -27.51 -44.04
N ALA A 362 34.22 -27.23 -43.90
CA ALA A 362 34.88 -27.14 -42.60
C ALA A 362 34.33 -25.99 -41.72
N VAL A 363 33.83 -24.91 -42.33
CA VAL A 363 33.14 -23.82 -41.62
C VAL A 363 31.77 -24.26 -41.11
N LEU A 364 31.07 -25.09 -41.89
CA LEU A 364 29.74 -25.60 -41.53
C LEU A 364 29.81 -26.69 -40.45
N ASP A 365 30.87 -27.48 -40.38
CA ASP A 365 31.04 -28.48 -39.30
C ASP A 365 31.33 -27.84 -37.94
N ARG A 366 32.08 -26.74 -37.93
CA ARG A 366 32.41 -26.03 -36.69
C ARG A 366 31.32 -25.06 -36.24
N TRP A 367 30.54 -24.52 -37.18
CA TRP A 367 29.38 -23.66 -36.90
C TRP A 367 28.22 -24.03 -37.83
N ALA A 368 27.49 -25.09 -37.45
CA ALA A 368 26.41 -25.72 -38.23
C ALA A 368 25.31 -24.76 -38.72
N GLY A 369 25.15 -23.61 -38.07
CA GLY A 369 24.17 -22.60 -38.44
C GLY A 369 24.56 -21.65 -39.58
N CYS A 370 25.82 -21.64 -40.06
CA CYS A 370 26.34 -20.53 -40.85
C CYS A 370 25.74 -20.39 -42.26
N GLU A 371 24.82 -19.44 -42.44
CA GLU A 371 24.04 -19.32 -43.67
C GLU A 371 24.82 -18.79 -44.87
N GLU A 372 25.84 -17.95 -44.67
CA GLU A 372 26.68 -17.51 -45.80
C GLU A 372 27.75 -18.53 -46.14
N ALA A 373 28.16 -19.40 -45.22
CA ALA A 373 28.96 -20.55 -45.60
C ALA A 373 28.13 -21.45 -46.51
N ARG A 374 26.87 -21.72 -46.15
CA ARG A 374 25.91 -22.33 -47.08
C ARG A 374 25.78 -21.51 -48.37
N ALA A 375 25.64 -20.19 -48.27
CA ALA A 375 25.49 -19.30 -49.43
C ALA A 375 26.79 -19.04 -50.22
N LEU A 376 27.96 -19.44 -49.71
CA LEU A 376 29.25 -19.45 -50.42
C LEU A 376 29.48 -20.80 -51.05
N LEU A 377 29.05 -21.87 -50.39
CA LEU A 377 28.87 -23.13 -51.08
C LEU A 377 27.96 -22.92 -52.29
N ASP A 378 26.87 -22.14 -52.11
CA ASP A 378 25.98 -21.65 -53.17
C ASP A 378 26.58 -20.50 -54.00
N GLY A 379 27.53 -19.78 -53.43
CA GLY A 379 28.12 -18.52 -53.91
C GLY A 379 29.42 -18.72 -54.68
N LEU A 380 30.01 -19.89 -54.63
CA LEU A 380 31.13 -20.37 -55.45
C LEU A 380 30.64 -21.17 -56.63
N LEU A 381 29.43 -21.69 -56.45
CA LEU A 381 28.49 -21.84 -57.54
C LEU A 381 28.13 -20.43 -58.15
N GLU A 382 28.67 -19.28 -57.66
CA GLU A 382 28.37 -17.88 -58.06
C GLU A 382 29.55 -16.85 -58.27
N ASP A 383 30.72 -16.84 -57.57
CA ASP A 383 31.90 -15.90 -57.51
C ASP A 383 32.76 -15.91 -58.78
N GLU A 384 32.40 -16.79 -59.69
CA GLU A 384 32.60 -16.55 -61.11
C GLU A 384 32.02 -15.21 -61.59
N ARG A 385 31.07 -14.60 -60.86
CA ARG A 385 30.40 -13.32 -61.15
C ARG A 385 31.09 -12.06 -60.58
N ASP A 386 31.89 -12.10 -59.51
CA ASP A 386 32.22 -10.92 -58.66
C ASP A 386 33.66 -10.34 -58.78
N ARG A 387 34.61 -11.06 -59.40
CA ARG A 387 35.95 -10.54 -59.80
C ARG A 387 35.91 -9.14 -60.49
N GLN A 388 34.74 -8.72 -60.96
CA GLN A 388 34.41 -7.42 -61.55
C GLN A 388 34.43 -6.22 -60.57
N GLN A 389 34.02 -6.38 -59.31
CA GLN A 389 33.66 -5.25 -58.42
C GLN A 389 34.87 -4.63 -57.68
N ARG A 390 35.87 -5.44 -57.31
CA ARG A 390 37.07 -4.97 -56.57
C ARG A 390 37.91 -3.94 -57.31
N LEU A 391 37.89 -3.99 -58.64
CA LEU A 391 38.47 -2.98 -59.51
C LEU A 391 37.91 -1.56 -59.25
N GLU A 392 36.72 -1.46 -58.65
CA GLU A 392 36.02 -0.22 -58.36
C GLU A 392 36.37 0.39 -56.99
N SER A 393 36.61 -0.40 -55.95
CA SER A 393 36.98 0.10 -54.61
C SER A 393 38.38 0.72 -54.56
N ALA A 394 39.28 0.20 -55.39
CA ALA A 394 40.63 0.71 -55.49
C ALA A 394 40.68 2.05 -56.30
N ARG A 395 39.63 2.32 -57.10
CA ARG A 395 39.30 3.67 -57.61
C ARG A 395 38.71 4.55 -56.51
N GLU A 396 38.09 3.96 -55.49
CA GLU A 396 37.41 4.66 -54.39
C GLU A 396 38.36 5.18 -53.32
N ASP A 397 39.37 4.43 -52.88
CA ASP A 397 40.39 4.95 -51.94
C ASP A 397 41.19 6.13 -52.54
N LEU A 398 41.31 6.12 -53.86
CA LEU A 398 41.87 7.19 -54.69
C LEU A 398 40.98 8.43 -54.66
N ARG A 399 39.66 8.19 -54.64
CA ARG A 399 38.61 9.20 -54.52
C ARG A 399 38.50 9.75 -53.10
N VAL A 400 38.64 8.94 -52.04
CA VAL A 400 38.66 9.40 -50.62
C VAL A 400 40.05 9.86 -50.15
N GLY A 401 41.00 9.94 -51.09
CA GLY A 401 42.31 10.53 -50.92
C GLY A 401 43.11 9.97 -49.75
N ARG A 402 42.90 8.70 -49.41
CA ARG A 402 43.92 7.95 -48.69
C ARG A 402 44.94 7.53 -49.71
N LEU A 403 45.64 8.51 -50.26
CA LEU A 403 46.45 8.31 -51.45
C LEU A 403 47.48 7.19 -51.23
N ARG A 404 48.08 7.14 -50.04
CA ARG A 404 49.01 6.07 -49.70
C ARG A 404 48.36 4.67 -49.59
N GLN A 405 47.05 4.60 -49.45
CA GLN A 405 46.25 3.39 -49.24
C GLN A 405 45.56 2.90 -50.53
N ALA A 406 45.07 3.82 -51.37
CA ALA A 406 44.55 3.53 -52.71
C ALA A 406 45.60 2.87 -53.61
N GLU A 407 46.81 3.44 -53.57
CA GLU A 407 47.98 2.93 -54.29
C GLU A 407 48.26 1.49 -53.87
N LYS A 408 48.06 1.22 -52.60
CA LYS A 408 48.27 -0.09 -52.01
C LYS A 408 47.22 -1.12 -52.46
N GLN A 409 45.99 -0.72 -52.79
CA GLN A 409 44.90 -1.62 -53.20
C GLN A 409 44.92 -1.96 -54.70
N LEU A 410 45.12 -0.97 -55.57
CA LEU A 410 45.12 -1.16 -57.02
C LEU A 410 46.28 -2.04 -57.51
N LEU A 411 47.43 -2.01 -56.83
CA LEU A 411 48.56 -2.90 -57.12
C LEU A 411 48.20 -4.39 -56.97
N ARG A 412 47.13 -4.73 -56.25
CA ARG A 412 46.78 -6.11 -55.87
C ARG A 412 45.90 -6.86 -56.87
N LEU A 413 45.19 -6.15 -57.75
CA LEU A 413 44.31 -6.77 -58.75
C LEU A 413 45.03 -7.17 -60.04
N VAL A 414 46.31 -6.84 -60.14
CA VAL A 414 47.14 -6.82 -61.36
C VAL A 414 47.63 -8.19 -61.83
N SER A 415 47.44 -9.24 -61.02
CA SER A 415 48.22 -10.48 -61.07
C SER A 415 47.51 -11.77 -61.54
N GLY A 416 46.30 -11.71 -62.13
CA GLY A 416 45.72 -12.86 -62.86
C GLY A 416 44.22 -13.05 -62.64
N GLY A 417 43.51 -13.43 -63.70
CA GLY A 417 42.04 -13.36 -63.82
C GLY A 417 41.60 -12.18 -64.71
N ARG A 418 40.37 -12.19 -65.25
CA ARG A 418 39.89 -11.25 -66.29
C ARG A 418 39.95 -9.73 -65.93
N ALA A 419 40.11 -9.34 -64.67
CA ALA A 419 40.08 -7.94 -64.22
C ALA A 419 41.46 -7.25 -64.07
N ALA A 420 42.56 -7.93 -64.39
CA ALA A 420 43.91 -7.52 -63.96
C ALA A 420 44.52 -6.27 -64.63
N ASP A 421 44.10 -5.93 -65.85
CA ASP A 421 44.74 -4.83 -66.60
C ASP A 421 44.27 -3.44 -66.16
N ALA A 422 43.01 -3.29 -65.72
CA ALA A 422 42.45 -1.99 -65.35
C ALA A 422 42.96 -1.45 -64.00
N ALA A 423 43.50 -2.31 -63.14
CA ALA A 423 44.08 -1.90 -61.87
C ALA A 423 45.48 -1.26 -62.02
N ARG A 424 46.22 -1.64 -63.07
CA ARG A 424 47.55 -1.07 -63.41
C ARG A 424 47.47 0.41 -63.83
N ALA A 425 46.33 0.87 -64.34
CA ALA A 425 46.15 2.23 -64.85
C ALA A 425 46.05 3.28 -63.73
N LEU A 426 45.25 3.00 -62.70
CA LEU A 426 44.90 3.97 -61.66
C LEU A 426 46.04 4.27 -60.67
N LEU A 427 47.01 3.36 -60.55
CA LEU A 427 48.21 3.56 -59.73
C LEU A 427 49.06 4.74 -60.16
N ARG A 428 49.04 5.06 -61.46
CA ARG A 428 49.77 6.20 -62.00
C ARG A 428 49.15 7.54 -61.61
N ASP A 429 47.85 7.57 -61.29
CA ASP A 429 47.12 8.79 -60.93
C ASP A 429 47.36 9.21 -59.46
N ILE A 430 47.60 8.26 -58.57
CA ILE A 430 47.79 8.51 -57.13
C ILE A 430 49.10 9.26 -56.84
N SER A 431 50.17 8.84 -57.50
CA SER A 431 51.48 9.48 -57.41
C SER A 431 51.48 10.95 -57.86
N ARG A 432 50.48 11.40 -58.65
CA ARG A 432 50.29 12.83 -59.00
C ARG A 432 49.56 13.63 -57.92
N LEU A 433 48.60 13.02 -57.22
CA LEU A 433 47.78 13.68 -56.20
C LEU A 433 48.57 14.01 -54.92
N GLN A 434 49.54 13.18 -54.53
CA GLN A 434 50.37 13.41 -53.33
C GLN A 434 51.23 14.70 -53.44
N LYS A 435 51.65 15.09 -54.65
CA LYS A 435 52.40 16.34 -54.88
C LYS A 435 51.53 17.60 -54.80
N LYS A 436 50.21 17.49 -55.01
CA LYS A 436 49.24 18.60 -54.93
C LYS A 436 48.92 18.97 -53.48
N MET A 437 48.81 17.97 -52.60
CA MET A 437 48.52 18.13 -51.16
C MET A 437 49.46 19.12 -50.45
N ALA A 438 50.76 18.98 -50.68
CA ALA A 438 51.79 19.76 -50.00
C ALA A 438 51.70 21.28 -50.24
N ARG A 439 51.06 21.71 -51.34
CA ARG A 439 50.91 23.14 -51.69
C ARG A 439 49.68 23.79 -51.04
N GLU A 440 48.61 23.03 -50.84
CA GLU A 440 47.33 23.54 -50.32
C GLU A 440 47.33 23.70 -48.79
N LEU A 441 48.09 22.86 -48.08
CA LEU A 441 48.27 22.99 -46.62
C LEU A 441 48.85 24.36 -46.22
N SER A 442 49.76 24.90 -47.03
CA SER A 442 50.32 26.24 -46.84
C SER A 442 49.28 27.36 -47.01
N SER A 443 48.25 27.16 -47.84
CA SER A 443 47.19 28.15 -48.05
C SER A 443 46.16 28.20 -46.91
N VAL A 444 45.90 27.08 -46.23
CA VAL A 444 44.95 27.04 -45.11
C VAL A 444 45.48 27.80 -43.88
N ARG A 445 46.81 27.80 -43.67
CA ARG A 445 47.47 28.60 -42.61
C ARG A 445 47.21 30.09 -42.77
N ALA A 446 47.37 30.64 -43.98
CA ALA A 446 47.15 32.07 -44.24
C ALA A 446 45.68 32.52 -44.06
N ARG A 447 44.70 31.62 -44.26
CA ARG A 447 43.26 31.93 -44.10
C ARG A 447 42.79 31.91 -42.64
N LEU A 448 43.45 31.12 -41.80
CA LEU A 448 43.20 31.10 -40.36
C LEU A 448 43.53 32.47 -39.73
N GLU A 449 44.62 33.09 -40.20
CA GLU A 449 45.12 34.40 -39.77
C GLU A 449 44.22 35.57 -40.22
N SER A 450 43.47 35.42 -41.31
CA SER A 450 42.54 36.44 -41.82
C SER A 450 41.12 36.35 -41.23
N GLY A 451 40.89 35.54 -40.19
CA GLY A 451 39.60 35.46 -39.49
C GLY A 451 38.50 34.66 -40.19
N ALA A 452 38.83 33.70 -41.05
CA ALA A 452 37.82 32.85 -41.70
C ALA A 452 37.01 32.01 -40.68
N SER A 453 35.76 31.68 -41.04
CA SER A 453 34.87 30.93 -40.13
C SER A 453 35.45 29.55 -39.76
N PRO A 454 35.22 29.05 -38.53
CA PRO A 454 35.79 27.79 -38.06
C PRO A 454 35.38 26.61 -38.94
N GLU A 455 34.15 26.59 -39.44
CA GLU A 455 33.64 25.55 -40.32
C GLU A 455 34.26 25.64 -41.71
N SER A 456 34.54 26.85 -42.21
CA SER A 456 35.21 27.04 -43.51
C SER A 456 36.66 26.55 -43.44
N LEU A 457 37.32 26.78 -42.31
CA LEU A 457 38.67 26.30 -42.03
C LEU A 457 38.69 24.79 -41.82
N LEU A 458 37.80 24.25 -40.99
CA LEU A 458 37.64 22.80 -40.79
C LEU A 458 37.24 22.10 -42.09
N ALA A 459 36.37 22.68 -42.92
CA ALA A 459 36.01 22.12 -44.22
C ALA A 459 37.14 22.22 -45.24
N SER A 460 38.04 23.20 -45.11
CA SER A 460 39.25 23.26 -45.93
C SER A 460 40.25 22.22 -45.46
N LEU A 461 40.43 22.07 -44.15
CA LEU A 461 41.25 21.02 -43.54
C LEU A 461 40.71 19.63 -43.85
N GLU A 462 39.39 19.41 -43.80
CA GLU A 462 38.72 18.17 -44.20
C GLU A 462 38.81 17.92 -45.70
N ARG A 463 38.80 18.95 -46.55
CA ARG A 463 39.04 18.79 -47.99
C ARG A 463 40.46 18.32 -48.26
N LEU A 464 41.41 18.82 -47.48
CA LEU A 464 42.77 18.32 -47.51
C LEU A 464 42.87 16.95 -46.87
N GLU A 465 42.12 16.65 -45.83
CA GLU A 465 42.03 15.31 -45.25
C GLU A 465 41.41 14.32 -46.27
N ARG A 466 40.45 14.74 -47.11
CA ARG A 466 39.88 13.94 -48.20
C ARG A 466 40.82 13.72 -49.37
N ILE A 467 41.86 14.53 -49.51
CA ILE A 467 42.90 14.31 -50.53
C ILE A 467 44.09 13.58 -49.89
N GLN A 468 44.37 13.74 -48.59
CA GLN A 468 45.36 13.00 -47.84
C GLN A 468 45.04 13.02 -46.35
N SER A 469 44.41 11.94 -45.89
CA SER A 469 43.87 11.85 -44.53
C SER A 469 44.88 11.45 -43.46
N ASP A 470 46.18 11.33 -43.79
CA ASP A 470 47.21 10.70 -42.95
C ASP A 470 48.39 11.64 -42.59
N SER A 471 48.15 12.96 -42.45
CA SER A 471 49.18 13.97 -42.17
C SER A 471 49.06 14.62 -40.77
N PRO A 472 50.14 14.69 -39.96
CA PRO A 472 50.12 15.26 -38.60
C PRO A 472 50.02 16.80 -38.56
N GLU A 473 50.47 17.52 -39.59
CA GLU A 473 50.36 19.00 -39.61
C GLU A 473 48.91 19.51 -39.79
N LEU A 474 48.00 18.67 -40.30
CA LEU A 474 46.57 18.98 -40.36
C LEU A 474 45.96 19.03 -38.95
N GLU A 475 46.52 18.29 -38.00
CA GLU A 475 45.98 18.12 -36.65
C GLU A 475 46.18 19.38 -35.78
N GLU A 476 47.32 20.05 -35.90
CA GLU A 476 47.62 21.27 -35.14
C GLU A 476 46.72 22.46 -35.55
N LEU A 477 46.53 22.66 -36.86
CA LEU A 477 45.63 23.70 -37.38
C LEU A 477 44.16 23.38 -37.08
N ARG A 478 43.82 22.10 -37.02
CA ARG A 478 42.51 21.62 -36.58
C ARG A 478 42.26 22.03 -35.13
N ASN A 479 43.23 21.92 -34.22
CA ASN A 479 43.06 22.30 -32.81
C ASN A 479 42.73 23.79 -32.61
N ILE A 480 43.36 24.68 -33.39
CA ILE A 480 43.08 26.12 -33.34
C ILE A 480 41.67 26.43 -33.87
N ALA A 481 41.26 25.78 -34.97
CA ALA A 481 39.90 25.90 -35.49
C ALA A 481 38.84 25.28 -34.55
N LEU A 482 39.19 24.18 -33.86
CA LEU A 482 38.34 23.53 -32.85
C LEU A 482 38.10 24.42 -31.64
N ARG A 483 39.07 25.23 -31.20
CA ARG A 483 38.87 26.19 -30.10
C ARG A 483 37.82 27.25 -30.47
N ARG A 484 37.91 27.84 -31.66
CA ARG A 484 36.89 28.79 -32.16
C ARG A 484 35.52 28.12 -32.36
N ARG A 485 35.51 26.88 -32.85
CA ARG A 485 34.29 26.08 -32.96
C ARG A 485 33.68 25.82 -31.58
N SER A 486 34.47 25.49 -30.57
CA SER A 486 33.98 25.22 -29.21
C SER A 486 33.32 26.44 -28.55
N GLN A 487 33.83 27.66 -28.82
CA GLN A 487 33.19 28.90 -28.38
C GLN A 487 31.82 29.07 -29.08
N GLY A 488 31.76 28.84 -30.39
CA GLY A 488 30.50 28.83 -31.14
C GLY A 488 29.53 27.75 -30.68
N GLU A 489 30.01 26.55 -30.36
CA GLU A 489 29.22 25.44 -29.85
C GLU A 489 28.67 25.72 -28.46
N ARG A 490 29.38 26.42 -27.57
CA ARG A 490 28.86 26.79 -26.24
C ARG A 490 27.80 27.88 -26.30
N VAL A 491 27.99 28.86 -27.19
CA VAL A 491 26.94 29.83 -27.51
C VAL A 491 25.73 29.10 -28.12
N GLY A 492 25.98 28.08 -28.96
CA GLY A 492 24.98 27.16 -29.47
C GLY A 492 24.27 26.38 -28.36
N GLN A 493 24.99 25.76 -27.43
CA GLN A 493 24.47 25.01 -26.27
C GLN A 493 23.65 25.90 -25.35
N PHE A 494 24.08 27.15 -25.15
CA PHE A 494 23.28 28.15 -24.43
C PHE A 494 21.96 28.40 -25.16
N ARG A 495 21.99 28.66 -26.48
CA ARG A 495 20.79 28.89 -27.28
C ARG A 495 19.89 27.66 -27.36
N GLU A 496 20.47 26.47 -27.43
CA GLU A 496 19.75 25.20 -27.39
C GLU A 496 19.15 24.96 -26.01
N ALA A 497 19.87 25.21 -24.92
CA ALA A 497 19.35 25.12 -23.56
C ALA A 497 18.25 26.15 -23.31
N LEU A 498 18.39 27.35 -23.90
CA LEU A 498 17.39 28.41 -23.86
C LEU A 498 16.15 27.99 -24.65
N ALA A 499 16.32 27.44 -25.86
CA ALA A 499 15.23 26.92 -26.67
C ALA A 499 14.55 25.70 -26.03
N ALA A 500 15.31 24.87 -25.29
CA ALA A 500 14.80 23.71 -24.56
C ALA A 500 14.04 24.09 -23.28
N ARG A 501 14.08 25.36 -22.86
CA ARG A 501 13.36 25.90 -21.70
C ARG A 501 13.61 25.11 -20.40
N ARG A 502 14.87 24.75 -20.13
CA ARG A 502 15.27 24.04 -18.90
C ARG A 502 16.20 24.89 -18.05
N SER A 503 15.82 25.17 -16.81
CA SER A 503 16.53 26.13 -15.94
C SER A 503 17.96 25.69 -15.63
N GLN A 504 18.16 24.45 -15.17
CA GLN A 504 19.50 23.95 -14.78
C GLN A 504 20.51 23.87 -15.95
N PRO A 505 20.17 23.25 -17.11
CA PRO A 505 21.07 23.25 -18.27
C PRO A 505 21.39 24.66 -18.79
N LEU A 506 20.42 25.58 -18.73
CA LEU A 506 20.62 26.97 -19.15
C LEU A 506 21.59 27.70 -18.22
N ILE A 507 21.40 27.57 -16.90
CA ILE A 507 22.31 28.12 -15.89
C ILE A 507 23.71 27.50 -16.05
N ALA A 508 23.80 26.18 -16.26
CA ALA A 508 25.07 25.49 -16.46
C ALA A 508 25.77 25.90 -17.76
N ALA A 509 25.04 26.06 -18.87
CA ALA A 509 25.58 26.53 -20.14
C ALA A 509 26.13 27.95 -20.01
N LEU A 510 25.40 28.85 -19.33
CA LEU A 510 25.89 30.21 -19.03
C LEU A 510 27.14 30.18 -18.15
N ARG A 511 27.14 29.39 -17.06
CA ARG A 511 28.31 29.27 -16.19
C ARG A 511 29.52 28.70 -16.95
N SER A 512 29.32 27.72 -17.83
CA SER A 512 30.36 27.16 -18.71
C SER A 512 30.98 28.20 -19.65
N CYS A 513 30.19 29.19 -20.08
CA CYS A 513 30.72 30.34 -20.82
C CYS A 513 31.59 31.25 -19.93
N PHE A 514 31.33 31.35 -18.62
CA PHE A 514 32.07 32.25 -17.70
C PHE A 514 33.26 31.61 -16.97
N GLU A 515 33.21 30.33 -16.59
CA GLU A 515 34.15 29.74 -15.63
C GLU A 515 35.45 29.19 -16.28
N GLN A 516 35.46 28.86 -17.57
CA GLN A 516 36.58 28.13 -18.20
C GLN A 516 37.67 29.01 -18.83
N GLY A 517 37.69 30.32 -18.55
CA GLY A 517 38.76 31.23 -19.01
C GLY A 517 38.93 31.33 -20.54
N HIS A 518 37.93 30.87 -21.30
CA HIS A 518 37.94 30.92 -22.76
C HIS A 518 37.42 32.23 -23.33
N PHE A 519 36.84 33.07 -22.49
CA PHE A 519 36.43 34.42 -22.80
C PHE A 519 37.27 35.38 -21.97
N ASP A 520 37.92 36.32 -22.64
CA ASP A 520 38.66 37.38 -21.97
C ASP A 520 37.70 38.55 -21.73
N ALA A 521 37.46 38.91 -20.47
CA ALA A 521 36.51 39.96 -20.12
C ALA A 521 36.94 41.34 -20.66
N ASP A 522 38.23 41.49 -20.99
CA ASP A 522 38.80 42.69 -21.60
C ASP A 522 38.79 42.65 -23.14
N ASP A 523 38.50 41.49 -23.75
CA ASP A 523 38.31 41.37 -25.19
C ASP A 523 36.96 41.94 -25.63
N ARG A 524 37.02 42.84 -26.62
CA ARG A 524 35.85 43.60 -27.08
C ARG A 524 34.83 42.73 -27.82
N GLU A 525 35.26 41.65 -28.49
CA GLU A 525 34.36 40.74 -29.20
C GLU A 525 33.61 39.86 -28.21
N ASP A 526 34.31 39.32 -27.21
CA ASP A 526 33.73 38.48 -26.15
C ASP A 526 32.66 39.24 -25.35
N ARG A 527 32.95 40.49 -24.96
CA ARG A 527 31.98 41.35 -24.25
C ARG A 527 30.70 41.63 -25.06
N ARG A 528 30.81 41.75 -26.39
CA ARG A 528 29.65 41.97 -27.26
C ARG A 528 28.76 40.73 -27.32
N VAL A 529 29.36 39.54 -27.43
CA VAL A 529 28.62 38.27 -27.44
C VAL A 529 27.79 38.10 -26.17
N PHE A 530 28.33 38.44 -24.98
CA PHE A 530 27.59 38.31 -23.73
C PHE A 530 26.35 39.21 -23.62
N LEU A 531 26.42 40.46 -24.09
CA LEU A 531 25.29 41.37 -24.08
C LEU A 531 24.16 40.90 -25.01
N ASP A 532 24.50 40.29 -26.14
CA ASP A 532 23.52 39.73 -27.06
C ASP A 532 22.83 38.49 -26.47
N LEU A 533 23.58 37.62 -25.78
CA LEU A 533 22.99 36.49 -25.04
C LEU A 533 22.08 36.94 -23.89
N GLY A 534 22.44 38.02 -23.19
CA GLY A 534 21.61 38.62 -22.14
C GLY A 534 20.25 39.09 -22.66
N ARG A 535 20.20 39.73 -23.83
CA ARG A 535 18.95 40.16 -24.47
C ARG A 535 18.09 38.99 -24.95
N GLU A 536 18.71 37.96 -25.52
CA GLU A 536 18.02 36.73 -25.93
C GLU A 536 17.37 36.04 -24.71
N LEU A 537 18.11 35.94 -23.60
CA LEU A 537 17.62 35.38 -22.34
C LEU A 537 16.45 36.19 -21.78
N GLU A 538 16.57 37.52 -21.71
CA GLU A 538 15.54 38.37 -21.14
C GLU A 538 14.22 38.24 -21.91
N LYS A 539 14.30 38.23 -23.25
CA LYS A 539 13.12 38.01 -24.11
C LYS A 539 12.47 36.66 -23.81
N ALA A 540 13.26 35.60 -23.75
CA ALA A 540 12.81 34.26 -23.45
C ALA A 540 12.13 34.15 -22.07
N LEU A 541 12.69 34.79 -21.04
CA LEU A 541 12.11 34.82 -19.69
C LEU A 541 10.77 35.57 -19.66
N ARG A 542 10.63 36.67 -20.40
CA ARG A 542 9.35 37.39 -20.54
C ARG A 542 8.28 36.54 -21.22
N GLU A 543 8.65 35.82 -22.27
CA GLU A 543 7.75 34.89 -22.97
C GLU A 543 7.29 33.76 -22.04
N GLU A 544 8.18 33.16 -21.24
CA GLU A 544 7.79 32.10 -20.29
C GLU A 544 6.95 32.61 -19.13
N LEU A 545 7.23 33.82 -18.67
CA LEU A 545 6.38 34.45 -17.68
C LEU A 545 4.96 34.64 -18.24
N GLN A 546 4.81 34.99 -19.52
CA GLN A 546 3.50 35.10 -20.17
C GLN A 546 2.83 33.74 -20.43
N SER A 547 3.62 32.71 -20.76
CA SER A 547 3.13 31.35 -21.00
C SER A 547 2.63 30.66 -19.71
N GLY A 548 3.12 31.12 -18.55
CA GLY A 548 2.77 30.58 -17.23
C GLY A 548 3.83 29.67 -16.61
N ASP A 549 5.00 29.50 -17.22
CA ASP A 549 6.13 28.76 -16.63
C ASP A 549 6.95 29.63 -15.67
N VAL A 550 6.29 30.02 -14.58
CA VAL A 550 6.79 31.00 -13.61
C VAL A 550 8.02 30.48 -12.84
N LEU A 551 8.09 29.16 -12.57
CA LEU A 551 9.21 28.56 -11.83
C LEU A 551 10.49 28.55 -12.64
N PHE A 552 10.42 28.30 -13.96
CA PHE A 552 11.60 28.42 -14.83
C PHE A 552 12.21 29.83 -14.73
N VAL A 553 11.37 30.87 -14.79
CA VAL A 553 11.81 32.27 -14.69
C VAL A 553 12.45 32.55 -13.34
N TYR A 554 11.82 32.10 -12.25
CA TYR A 554 12.34 32.25 -10.89
C TYR A 554 13.71 31.58 -10.72
N ASP A 555 13.83 30.31 -11.11
CA ASP A 555 15.05 29.50 -10.98
C ASP A 555 16.21 30.08 -11.78
N VAL A 556 15.95 30.49 -13.02
CA VAL A 556 16.99 31.06 -13.90
C VAL A 556 17.50 32.39 -13.34
N LEU A 557 16.61 33.29 -12.92
CA LEU A 557 17.00 34.59 -12.37
C LEU A 557 17.77 34.46 -11.05
N ARG A 558 17.33 33.57 -10.15
CA ARG A 558 18.05 33.25 -8.91
C ARG A 558 19.40 32.58 -9.18
N GLY A 559 19.44 31.62 -10.11
CA GLY A 559 20.66 30.90 -10.46
C GLY A 559 21.75 31.75 -11.12
N LEU A 560 21.35 32.89 -11.70
CA LEU A 560 22.20 33.84 -12.41
C LEU A 560 22.50 35.12 -11.63
N GLU A 561 22.10 35.25 -10.36
CA GLU A 561 22.19 36.48 -9.56
C GLU A 561 23.57 37.18 -9.66
N VAL A 562 24.66 36.41 -9.68
CA VAL A 562 26.05 36.90 -9.78
C VAL A 562 26.43 37.40 -11.20
N PHE A 563 25.74 36.93 -12.23
CA PHE A 563 26.02 37.20 -13.65
C PHE A 563 25.07 38.22 -14.29
N VAL A 564 23.96 38.58 -13.64
CA VAL A 564 22.95 39.51 -14.15
C VAL A 564 23.57 40.83 -14.65
N SER A 565 24.51 41.40 -13.88
CA SER A 565 25.18 42.65 -14.23
C SER A 565 26.11 42.52 -15.45
N LYS A 566 26.70 41.35 -15.68
CA LYS A 566 27.58 41.07 -16.84
C LYS A 566 26.78 40.83 -18.12
N LEU A 567 25.56 40.32 -18.00
CA LEU A 567 24.64 40.08 -19.12
C LEU A 567 23.82 41.33 -19.49
N GLY A 568 23.78 42.34 -18.62
CA GLY A 568 22.98 43.56 -18.84
C GLY A 568 21.47 43.33 -18.76
N LEU A 569 21.02 42.36 -17.96
CA LEU A 569 19.63 41.93 -17.86
C LEU A 569 18.88 42.65 -16.72
N GLU A 570 17.66 43.14 -16.97
CA GLU A 570 16.81 43.78 -15.94
C GLU A 570 16.04 42.74 -15.11
N ALA A 571 16.75 42.02 -14.23
CA ALA A 571 16.20 40.85 -13.51
C ALA A 571 15.12 41.19 -12.47
N GLY A 572 15.20 42.37 -11.84
CA GLY A 572 14.37 42.73 -10.68
C GLY A 572 12.86 42.64 -10.92
N PRO A 573 12.31 43.33 -11.95
CA PRO A 573 10.88 43.30 -12.24
C PRO A 573 10.35 41.89 -12.60
N LEU A 574 11.15 41.10 -13.33
CA LEU A 574 10.77 39.74 -13.73
C LEU A 574 10.72 38.80 -12.54
N LEU A 575 11.70 38.89 -11.63
CA LEU A 575 11.74 38.09 -10.42
C LEU A 575 10.57 38.42 -9.49
N ALA A 576 10.26 39.70 -9.29
CA ALA A 576 9.15 40.13 -8.44
C ALA A 576 7.79 39.63 -8.96
N SER A 577 7.58 39.70 -10.28
CA SER A 577 6.35 39.18 -10.90
C SER A 577 6.25 37.65 -10.81
N ALA A 578 7.38 36.94 -10.89
CA ALA A 578 7.39 35.49 -10.71
C ALA A 578 7.05 35.08 -9.27
N GLU A 579 7.64 35.77 -8.27
CA GLU A 579 7.35 35.56 -6.85
C GLU A 579 5.86 35.77 -6.53
N GLU A 580 5.26 36.86 -7.02
CA GLU A 580 3.84 37.15 -6.81
C GLU A 580 2.90 36.04 -7.34
N ARG A 581 3.19 35.49 -8.52
CA ARG A 581 2.37 34.42 -9.12
C ARG A 581 2.57 33.07 -8.41
N ILE A 582 3.78 32.78 -7.94
CA ILE A 582 4.05 31.58 -7.11
C ILE A 582 3.24 31.66 -5.80
N ASP A 583 3.26 32.81 -5.13
CA ASP A 583 2.53 33.00 -3.87
C ASP A 583 1.01 32.96 -4.08
N ALA A 584 0.50 33.51 -5.18
CA ALA A 584 -0.90 33.38 -5.56
C ALA A 584 -1.30 31.90 -5.77
N ALA A 585 -0.49 31.14 -6.51
CA ALA A 585 -0.72 29.72 -6.75
C ALA A 585 -0.75 28.89 -5.45
N ARG A 586 0.17 29.17 -4.52
CA ARG A 586 0.20 28.53 -3.19
C ARG A 586 -1.07 28.78 -2.39
N ARG A 587 -1.49 30.03 -2.29
CA ARG A 587 -2.70 30.41 -1.55
C ARG A 587 -3.94 29.71 -2.11
N GLU A 588 -4.12 29.70 -3.43
CA GLU A 588 -5.25 29.01 -4.05
C GLU A 588 -5.19 27.49 -3.86
N ALA A 589 -4.01 26.87 -3.95
CA ALA A 589 -3.85 25.45 -3.68
C ALA A 589 -4.21 25.09 -2.23
N GLU A 590 -3.81 25.90 -1.26
CA GLU A 590 -4.17 25.72 0.15
C GLU A 590 -5.67 25.84 0.39
N LEU A 591 -6.33 26.83 -0.24
CA LEU A 591 -7.79 26.97 -0.20
C LEU A 591 -8.49 25.76 -0.82
N GLY A 592 -7.97 25.22 -1.92
CA GLY A 592 -8.51 24.00 -2.56
C GLY A 592 -8.34 22.75 -1.70
N LEU A 593 -7.21 22.62 -0.99
CA LEU A 593 -6.99 21.53 -0.03
C LEU A 593 -7.97 21.62 1.15
N ALA A 594 -8.17 22.81 1.71
CA ALA A 594 -9.15 23.03 2.77
C ALA A 594 -10.59 22.75 2.30
N ALA A 595 -10.92 23.11 1.05
CA ALA A 595 -12.22 22.80 0.45
C ALA A 595 -12.46 21.29 0.33
N LEU A 596 -11.45 20.50 -0.04
CA LEU A 596 -11.54 19.03 -0.05
C LEU A 596 -11.84 18.46 1.33
N ASP A 597 -11.16 18.94 2.36
CA ASP A 597 -11.38 18.50 3.74
C ASP A 597 -12.79 18.87 4.24
N ALA A 598 -13.31 20.01 3.78
CA ALA A 598 -14.69 20.48 4.00
C ALA A 598 -15.74 19.82 3.08
N ARG A 599 -15.36 18.82 2.26
CA ARG A 599 -16.25 18.10 1.32
C ARG A 599 -16.82 18.94 0.16
N GLN A 600 -16.12 19.99 -0.25
CA GLN A 600 -16.51 20.89 -1.34
C GLN A 600 -15.69 20.62 -2.60
N ALA A 601 -15.94 19.50 -3.28
CA ALA A 601 -15.15 19.06 -4.44
C ALA A 601 -15.17 20.03 -5.63
N SER A 602 -16.31 20.70 -5.89
CA SER A 602 -16.44 21.71 -6.95
C SER A 602 -15.57 22.94 -6.67
N LYS A 603 -15.59 23.43 -5.42
CA LYS A 603 -14.74 24.55 -5.00
C LYS A 603 -13.25 24.19 -5.08
N ALA A 604 -12.88 22.97 -4.67
CA ALA A 604 -11.51 22.49 -4.78
C ALA A 604 -11.03 22.40 -6.24
N GLN A 605 -11.91 22.00 -7.17
CA GLN A 605 -11.62 22.00 -8.60
C GLN A 605 -11.40 23.42 -9.13
N GLN A 606 -12.26 24.37 -8.74
CA GLN A 606 -12.10 25.78 -9.13
C GLN A 606 -10.77 26.36 -8.60
N CYS A 607 -10.47 26.18 -7.31
CA CYS A 607 -9.19 26.61 -6.74
C CYS A 607 -7.99 25.96 -7.45
N LEU A 608 -8.10 24.70 -7.91
CA LEU A 608 -7.04 24.06 -8.68
C LEU A 608 -6.85 24.71 -10.06
N GLU A 609 -7.93 25.12 -10.72
CA GLU A 609 -7.88 25.84 -12.01
C GLU A 609 -7.25 27.23 -11.83
N ASP A 610 -7.67 27.96 -10.80
CA ASP A 610 -7.12 29.28 -10.46
C ASP A 610 -5.63 29.18 -10.09
N ALA A 611 -5.26 28.18 -9.28
CA ALA A 611 -3.86 27.96 -8.91
C ALA A 611 -2.99 27.56 -10.12
N ARG A 612 -3.53 26.77 -11.06
CA ARG A 612 -2.83 26.43 -12.31
C ARG A 612 -2.67 27.63 -13.24
N ALA A 613 -3.64 28.53 -13.29
CA ALA A 613 -3.54 29.77 -14.06
C ALA A 613 -2.47 30.72 -13.49
N ALA A 614 -2.22 30.66 -12.18
CA ALA A 614 -1.12 31.39 -11.53
C ALA A 614 0.24 30.71 -11.75
N CYS A 615 0.38 29.44 -11.37
CA CYS A 615 1.60 28.64 -11.57
C CYS A 615 1.31 27.13 -11.51
N ALA A 616 1.19 26.48 -12.67
CA ALA A 616 0.79 25.07 -12.76
C ALA A 616 1.76 24.07 -12.11
N ASN A 617 3.05 24.40 -12.08
CA ASN A 617 4.12 23.50 -11.63
C ASN A 617 4.50 23.68 -10.15
N GLU A 618 3.79 24.54 -9.41
CA GLU A 618 4.07 24.76 -7.99
C GLU A 618 3.73 23.50 -7.16
N PRO A 619 4.60 23.06 -6.22
CA PRO A 619 4.42 21.80 -5.48
C PRO A 619 3.07 21.61 -4.79
N SER A 620 2.50 22.67 -4.22
CA SER A 620 1.19 22.66 -3.57
C SER A 620 0.06 22.48 -4.59
N VAL A 621 0.19 23.09 -5.78
CA VAL A 621 -0.74 22.88 -6.91
C VAL A 621 -0.70 21.43 -7.40
N LEU A 622 0.51 20.87 -7.57
CA LEU A 622 0.70 19.47 -7.94
C LEU A 622 0.10 18.52 -6.89
N ARG A 623 0.27 18.83 -5.60
CA ARG A 623 -0.32 18.06 -4.49
C ARG A 623 -1.85 18.10 -4.52
N LEU A 624 -2.46 19.26 -4.72
CA LEU A 624 -3.91 19.39 -4.88
C LEU A 624 -4.40 18.62 -6.11
N ALA A 625 -3.73 18.78 -7.26
CA ALA A 625 -4.05 18.06 -8.50
C ALA A 625 -4.01 16.53 -8.31
N HIS A 626 -3.01 16.02 -7.62
CA HIS A 626 -2.89 14.59 -7.32
C HIS A 626 -4.06 14.10 -6.44
N LYS A 627 -4.39 14.83 -5.36
CA LYS A 627 -5.54 14.50 -4.51
C LYS A 627 -6.87 14.50 -5.30
N MET A 628 -7.06 15.49 -6.16
CA MET A 628 -8.25 15.58 -7.02
C MET A 628 -8.35 14.40 -8.00
N ARG A 629 -7.25 14.06 -8.67
CA ARG A 629 -7.21 12.90 -9.59
C ARG A 629 -7.53 11.59 -8.88
N ARG A 630 -6.97 11.39 -7.67
CA ARG A 630 -7.26 10.21 -6.85
C ARG A 630 -8.73 10.15 -6.45
N LEU A 631 -9.32 11.28 -6.07
CA LEU A 631 -10.73 11.37 -5.72
C LEU A 631 -11.64 11.05 -6.92
N GLN A 632 -11.30 11.56 -8.11
CA GLN A 632 -12.03 11.24 -9.35
C GLN A 632 -11.96 9.74 -9.69
N GLY A 633 -10.76 9.13 -9.67
CA GLY A 633 -10.63 7.69 -9.92
C GLY A 633 -11.42 6.84 -8.91
N THR A 634 -11.37 7.21 -7.62
CA THR A 634 -12.17 6.55 -6.58
C THR A 634 -13.67 6.70 -6.83
N GLN A 635 -14.12 7.87 -7.30
CA GLN A 635 -15.52 8.12 -7.62
C GLN A 635 -16.00 7.28 -8.81
N GLU A 636 -15.17 7.14 -9.85
CA GLU A 636 -15.44 6.28 -11.01
C GLU A 636 -15.55 4.81 -10.59
N ASP A 637 -14.60 4.33 -9.78
CA ASP A 637 -14.62 2.96 -9.26
C ASP A 637 -15.87 2.65 -8.45
N LEU A 638 -16.31 3.59 -7.61
CA LEU A 638 -17.54 3.43 -6.83
C LEU A 638 -18.80 3.48 -7.68
N ARG A 639 -18.86 4.33 -8.72
CA ARG A 639 -19.98 4.35 -9.67
C ARG A 639 -20.07 3.06 -10.46
N GLU A 640 -18.93 2.52 -10.87
CA GLU A 640 -18.88 1.24 -11.56
C GLU A 640 -19.29 0.09 -10.64
N ALA A 641 -18.82 0.09 -9.39
CA ALA A 641 -19.27 -0.87 -8.38
C ALA A 641 -20.79 -0.79 -8.14
N LEU A 642 -21.37 0.42 -8.14
CA LEU A 642 -22.81 0.62 -8.01
C LEU A 642 -23.58 0.03 -9.20
N ARG A 643 -23.06 0.20 -10.42
CA ARG A 643 -23.63 -0.37 -11.66
C ARG A 643 -23.55 -1.89 -11.66
N LEU A 644 -22.41 -2.45 -11.26
CA LEU A 644 -22.19 -3.89 -11.15
C LEU A 644 -23.07 -4.52 -10.06
N ALA A 645 -23.41 -3.80 -8.99
CA ALA A 645 -24.22 -4.34 -7.89
C ALA A 645 -25.61 -4.87 -8.31
N GLU A 646 -26.11 -4.46 -9.48
CA GLU A 646 -27.37 -4.96 -10.07
C GLU A 646 -27.20 -6.20 -10.96
N SER A 647 -26.01 -6.46 -11.50
CA SER A 647 -25.78 -7.46 -12.56
C SER A 647 -24.70 -8.48 -12.23
N ASP A 648 -23.63 -8.05 -11.55
CA ASP A 648 -22.49 -8.86 -11.11
C ASP A 648 -22.05 -8.43 -9.70
N ARG A 649 -22.67 -9.08 -8.71
CA ARG A 649 -22.38 -8.85 -7.29
C ARG A 649 -20.91 -9.12 -6.95
N ALA A 650 -20.31 -10.17 -7.52
CA ALA A 650 -18.94 -10.54 -7.22
C ALA A 650 -17.97 -9.45 -7.71
N GLY A 651 -18.14 -9.01 -8.96
CA GLY A 651 -17.37 -7.90 -9.54
C GLY A 651 -17.55 -6.59 -8.77
N ALA A 652 -18.78 -6.29 -8.32
CA ALA A 652 -19.04 -5.11 -7.49
C ALA A 652 -18.35 -5.17 -6.12
N CYS A 653 -18.34 -6.33 -5.46
CA CYS A 653 -17.64 -6.53 -4.19
C CYS A 653 -16.12 -6.41 -4.35
N GLU A 654 -15.55 -7.01 -5.41
CA GLU A 654 -14.13 -6.90 -5.73
C GLU A 654 -13.72 -5.45 -6.00
N ARG A 655 -14.51 -4.73 -6.81
CA ARG A 655 -14.26 -3.32 -7.11
C ARG A 655 -14.30 -2.46 -5.85
N LEU A 656 -15.32 -2.66 -5.00
CA LEU A 656 -15.44 -1.94 -3.73
C LEU A 656 -14.26 -2.25 -2.78
N ALA A 657 -13.73 -3.47 -2.78
CA ALA A 657 -12.56 -3.83 -1.98
C ALA A 657 -11.28 -3.15 -2.50
N GLY A 658 -11.15 -2.95 -3.82
CA GLY A 658 -10.02 -2.27 -4.44
C GLY A 658 -9.93 -0.76 -4.18
N VAL A 659 -11.03 -0.11 -3.78
CA VAL A 659 -11.12 1.35 -3.56
C VAL A 659 -10.30 1.84 -2.34
N GLY A 660 -9.88 0.93 -1.44
CA GLY A 660 -9.14 1.31 -0.23
C GLY A 660 -9.97 2.20 0.72
N PRO A 661 -9.34 2.96 1.64
CA PRO A 661 -10.07 3.85 2.54
C PRO A 661 -10.77 4.96 1.75
N THR A 662 -12.09 4.94 1.75
CA THR A 662 -12.93 5.87 1.00
C THR A 662 -12.71 7.32 1.50
N PRO A 663 -12.34 8.26 0.61
CA PRO A 663 -12.27 9.68 0.97
C PRO A 663 -13.61 10.19 1.51
N ARG A 664 -13.58 11.06 2.53
CA ARG A 664 -14.81 11.62 3.16
C ARG A 664 -15.86 12.15 2.16
N PRO A 665 -15.51 12.84 1.07
CA PRO A 665 -16.49 13.34 0.10
C PRO A 665 -17.27 12.23 -0.64
N LEU A 666 -16.74 11.01 -0.68
CA LEU A 666 -17.32 9.87 -1.41
C LEU A 666 -18.00 8.84 -0.49
N MET A 667 -18.05 9.09 0.83
CA MET A 667 -18.64 8.16 1.80
C MET A 667 -20.11 7.85 1.53
N SER A 668 -20.89 8.82 1.05
CA SER A 668 -22.29 8.59 0.67
C SER A 668 -22.40 7.59 -0.47
N LEU A 669 -21.61 7.76 -1.53
CA LEU A 669 -21.64 6.86 -2.69
C LEU A 669 -21.17 5.45 -2.32
N ALA A 670 -20.14 5.32 -1.48
CA ALA A 670 -19.71 4.03 -0.96
C ALA A 670 -20.78 3.36 -0.07
N PHE A 671 -21.57 4.16 0.67
CA PHE A 671 -22.72 3.66 1.41
C PHE A 671 -23.82 3.17 0.47
N ASP A 672 -24.11 3.91 -0.60
CA ASP A 672 -25.11 3.50 -1.62
C ASP A 672 -24.73 2.19 -2.30
N VAL A 673 -23.45 2.00 -2.65
CA VAL A 673 -22.93 0.73 -3.20
C VAL A 673 -23.15 -0.41 -2.20
N LYS A 674 -22.84 -0.19 -0.92
CA LYS A 674 -23.02 -1.19 0.14
C LYS A 674 -24.49 -1.54 0.37
N ASP A 675 -25.38 -0.55 0.39
CA ASP A 675 -26.81 -0.75 0.54
C ASP A 675 -27.41 -1.49 -0.66
N LYS A 676 -27.01 -1.11 -1.88
CA LYS A 676 -27.42 -1.79 -3.11
C LYS A 676 -26.97 -3.26 -3.11
N LEU A 677 -25.72 -3.52 -2.75
CA LEU A 677 -25.20 -4.88 -2.57
C LEU A 677 -25.96 -5.62 -1.48
N ALA A 678 -26.29 -4.99 -0.35
CA ALA A 678 -27.09 -5.66 0.68
C ALA A 678 -28.45 -6.11 0.11
N ARG A 679 -29.12 -5.27 -0.67
CA ARG A 679 -30.44 -5.57 -1.27
C ARG A 679 -30.41 -6.62 -2.39
N SER A 680 -29.32 -6.72 -3.15
CA SER A 680 -29.19 -7.68 -4.26
C SER A 680 -28.66 -9.06 -3.83
N GLY A 681 -28.42 -9.29 -2.54
CA GLY A 681 -27.77 -10.49 -2.03
C GLY A 681 -28.67 -11.71 -1.87
N ASP A 682 -28.07 -12.88 -2.04
CA ASP A 682 -28.53 -14.17 -1.54
C ASP A 682 -28.58 -14.22 0.01
N PHE A 683 -29.29 -15.21 0.57
CA PHE A 683 -29.38 -15.40 2.02
C PHE A 683 -28.14 -16.09 2.63
N GLU A 684 -26.97 -16.01 1.97
CA GLU A 684 -25.77 -16.74 2.37
C GLU A 684 -25.31 -16.36 3.78
N ARG A 685 -25.33 -15.05 4.07
CA ARG A 685 -24.98 -14.50 5.40
C ARG A 685 -26.16 -14.51 6.38
N GLY A 686 -27.29 -15.08 5.98
CA GLY A 686 -28.56 -15.04 6.69
C GLY A 686 -29.52 -13.95 6.22
N CYS A 687 -30.66 -13.83 6.88
CA CYS A 687 -31.71 -12.86 6.59
C CYS A 687 -32.45 -12.41 7.85
N ARG A 688 -33.06 -11.24 7.84
CA ARG A 688 -34.06 -10.81 8.84
C ARG A 688 -35.45 -11.25 8.37
N LEU A 689 -36.15 -11.96 9.24
CA LEU A 689 -37.52 -12.43 9.03
C LEU A 689 -38.45 -11.59 9.91
N GLU A 690 -39.31 -10.80 9.28
CA GLU A 690 -40.30 -9.95 9.95
C GLU A 690 -41.66 -10.62 9.85
N VAL A 691 -42.22 -11.06 10.99
CA VAL A 691 -43.49 -11.78 11.04
C VAL A 691 -44.49 -10.92 11.79
N GLU A 692 -45.60 -10.55 11.14
CA GLU A 692 -46.50 -9.49 11.60
C GLU A 692 -46.98 -9.67 13.06
N GLU A 693 -47.49 -10.85 13.42
CA GLU A 693 -47.93 -11.12 14.80
C GLU A 693 -46.80 -11.56 15.76
N ALA A 694 -45.67 -12.03 15.23
CA ALA A 694 -44.65 -12.72 16.03
C ALA A 694 -43.36 -11.90 16.22
N GLY A 695 -43.24 -10.74 15.60
CA GLY A 695 -42.07 -9.87 15.62
C GLY A 695 -40.95 -10.33 14.70
N GLU A 696 -39.73 -9.90 15.01
CA GLU A 696 -38.58 -10.02 14.12
C GLU A 696 -37.60 -11.11 14.57
N TYR A 697 -36.96 -11.75 13.60
CA TYR A 697 -35.98 -12.82 13.81
C TYR A 697 -34.78 -12.62 12.88
N LEU A 698 -33.57 -12.90 13.36
CA LEU A 698 -32.41 -13.11 12.49
C LEU A 698 -32.32 -14.59 12.13
N LEU A 699 -32.31 -14.93 10.86
CA LEU A 699 -32.19 -16.29 10.37
C LEU A 699 -30.78 -16.50 9.83
N PHE A 700 -30.10 -17.52 10.35
CA PHE A 700 -28.76 -17.92 9.90
C PHE A 700 -28.78 -19.37 9.43
N THR A 701 -28.11 -19.65 8.32
CA THR A 701 -28.04 -21.00 7.75
C THR A 701 -26.65 -21.64 7.91
N GLU A 702 -25.61 -20.85 8.14
CA GLU A 702 -24.23 -21.33 8.38
C GLU A 702 -24.16 -22.31 9.55
N ASP A 703 -23.37 -23.37 9.44
CA ASP A 703 -23.14 -24.32 10.54
C ASP A 703 -22.22 -23.77 11.64
N ARG A 704 -21.62 -22.60 11.44
CA ARG A 704 -20.73 -21.97 12.41
C ARG A 704 -21.04 -20.48 12.52
N LEU A 705 -21.54 -20.03 13.67
CA LEU A 705 -21.87 -18.63 13.92
C LEU A 705 -20.92 -18.04 14.95
N ARG A 706 -20.33 -16.86 14.66
CA ARG A 706 -19.56 -16.11 15.65
C ARG A 706 -20.39 -15.03 16.29
N ILE A 707 -20.21 -14.86 17.60
CA ILE A 707 -20.84 -13.83 18.42
C ILE A 707 -19.73 -12.96 18.99
N GLY A 708 -19.93 -11.63 18.95
CA GLY A 708 -18.96 -10.70 19.51
C GLY A 708 -19.39 -9.25 19.45
N ASN A 709 -18.46 -8.37 19.77
CA ASN A 709 -18.71 -6.93 19.91
C ASN A 709 -18.90 -6.25 18.54
N ALA A 710 -20.00 -5.51 18.41
CA ALA A 710 -20.34 -4.76 17.20
C ALA A 710 -19.38 -3.59 16.88
N SER A 711 -18.58 -3.11 17.85
CA SER A 711 -17.64 -1.99 17.63
C SER A 711 -16.34 -2.39 16.91
N SER A 712 -16.14 -3.66 16.63
CA SER A 712 -14.89 -4.16 16.04
C SER A 712 -14.86 -4.11 14.52
N THR A 713 -13.66 -4.03 13.94
CA THR A 713 -13.44 -4.08 12.49
C THR A 713 -13.73 -5.45 11.88
N SER A 714 -13.64 -6.53 12.67
CA SER A 714 -14.06 -7.87 12.25
C SER A 714 -15.52 -8.10 12.66
N TYR A 715 -16.47 -7.75 11.79
CA TYR A 715 -17.90 -7.92 12.08
C TYR A 715 -18.24 -9.42 12.31
N PRO A 716 -18.58 -9.85 13.54
CA PRO A 716 -19.06 -11.21 13.76
C PRO A 716 -20.45 -11.38 13.11
N GLN A 717 -20.87 -12.61 12.81
CA GLN A 717 -22.20 -12.88 12.25
C GLN A 717 -23.32 -12.35 13.15
N ILE A 718 -23.15 -12.49 14.47
CA ILE A 718 -24.06 -11.97 15.50
C ILE A 718 -23.34 -10.84 16.26
N PRO A 719 -23.39 -9.59 15.74
CA PRO A 719 -22.81 -8.43 16.41
C PRO A 719 -23.73 -7.93 17.53
N VAL A 720 -23.19 -7.82 18.74
CA VAL A 720 -23.92 -7.31 19.91
C VAL A 720 -23.14 -6.15 20.54
N LEU A 721 -23.83 -5.08 20.89
CA LEU A 721 -23.26 -3.99 21.68
C LEU A 721 -23.24 -4.39 23.17
N ALA A 722 -22.24 -5.17 23.55
CA ALA A 722 -22.01 -5.60 24.93
C ALA A 722 -20.53 -5.52 25.31
N ARG A 723 -20.21 -5.53 26.61
CA ARG A 723 -18.84 -5.60 27.13
C ARG A 723 -18.25 -7.01 26.96
N ILE A 724 -18.14 -7.44 25.70
CA ILE A 724 -17.56 -8.71 25.27
C ILE A 724 -16.46 -8.43 24.23
N ARG A 725 -15.68 -9.45 23.88
CA ARG A 725 -14.60 -9.32 22.87
C ARG A 725 -15.17 -9.20 21.45
N PRO A 726 -14.42 -8.60 20.50
CA PRO A 726 -14.74 -8.59 19.06
C PRO A 726 -15.20 -9.93 18.48
N GLN A 727 -14.50 -11.00 18.83
CA GLN A 727 -14.87 -12.40 18.55
C GLN A 727 -14.81 -13.11 19.90
N HIS A 728 -15.97 -13.40 20.48
CA HIS A 728 -16.06 -13.83 21.88
C HIS A 728 -16.39 -15.32 22.01
N ALA A 729 -17.33 -15.79 21.21
CA ALA A 729 -17.70 -17.19 21.19
C ALA A 729 -18.15 -17.62 19.79
N VAL A 730 -18.05 -18.92 19.54
CA VAL A 730 -18.49 -19.61 18.33
C VAL A 730 -19.57 -20.61 18.70
N LEU A 731 -20.69 -20.56 18.00
CA LEU A 731 -21.69 -21.62 18.00
C LEU A 731 -21.44 -22.51 16.79
N GLU A 732 -21.24 -23.81 17.02
CA GLU A 732 -20.94 -24.78 15.97
C GLU A 732 -22.01 -25.87 15.95
N ARG A 733 -22.58 -26.13 14.77
CA ARG A 733 -23.47 -27.26 14.51
C ARG A 733 -22.65 -28.35 13.84
N ARG A 734 -22.65 -29.54 14.43
CA ARG A 734 -21.98 -30.72 13.87
C ARG A 734 -23.01 -31.71 13.40
N VAL A 735 -22.96 -32.02 12.12
CA VAL A 735 -23.78 -33.08 11.51
C VAL A 735 -22.92 -34.33 11.41
N SER A 736 -23.32 -35.39 12.11
CA SER A 736 -22.65 -36.69 12.06
C SER A 736 -23.56 -37.70 11.38
N PHE A 737 -22.97 -38.57 10.55
CA PHE A 737 -23.72 -39.56 9.76
C PHE A 737 -24.51 -40.54 10.66
N HIS A 738 -23.94 -40.94 11.80
CA HIS A 738 -24.58 -41.89 12.74
C HIS A 738 -25.15 -41.24 14.00
N GLY A 739 -24.63 -40.07 14.42
CA GLY A 739 -24.99 -39.44 15.70
C GLY A 739 -26.01 -38.30 15.58
N GLY A 740 -26.50 -38.00 14.37
CA GLY A 740 -27.42 -36.89 14.14
C GLY A 740 -26.75 -35.52 14.26
N VAL A 741 -27.54 -34.52 14.64
CA VAL A 741 -27.11 -33.12 14.75
C VAL A 741 -26.80 -32.76 16.20
N ASN A 742 -25.57 -32.35 16.46
CA ASN A 742 -25.10 -31.83 17.74
C ASN A 742 -24.81 -30.34 17.63
N TYR A 743 -24.96 -29.62 18.74
CA TYR A 743 -24.66 -28.19 18.83
C TYR A 743 -23.64 -28.00 19.94
N GLU A 744 -22.68 -27.13 19.70
CA GLU A 744 -21.60 -26.83 20.62
C GLU A 744 -21.42 -25.32 20.70
N VAL A 745 -21.01 -24.84 21.87
CA VAL A 745 -20.48 -23.50 22.06
C VAL A 745 -18.99 -23.63 22.38
N GLN A 746 -18.17 -22.81 21.72
CA GLN A 746 -16.74 -22.70 21.94
C GLN A 746 -16.42 -21.26 22.31
N SER A 747 -15.64 -21.07 23.37
CA SER A 747 -15.09 -19.77 23.74
C SER A 747 -13.88 -19.45 22.86
N GLU A 748 -13.81 -18.22 22.35
CA GLU A 748 -12.60 -17.73 21.66
C GLU A 748 -11.51 -17.42 22.69
N GLU A 749 -10.24 -17.55 22.29
CA GLU A 749 -9.10 -17.46 23.20
C GLU A 749 -9.17 -16.20 24.09
N GLY A 750 -9.08 -16.42 25.41
CA GLY A 750 -9.16 -15.39 26.45
C GLY A 750 -10.55 -14.78 26.71
N SER A 751 -11.62 -15.33 26.15
CA SER A 751 -12.99 -14.90 26.45
C SER A 751 -13.57 -15.61 27.68
N ASP A 752 -14.34 -14.90 28.51
CA ASP A 752 -15.12 -15.50 29.62
C ASP A 752 -16.49 -15.96 29.10
N THR A 753 -16.59 -17.23 28.68
CA THR A 753 -17.85 -17.86 28.28
C THR A 753 -18.26 -18.88 29.34
N ARG A 754 -19.47 -18.74 29.88
CA ARG A 754 -20.00 -19.65 30.90
C ARG A 754 -21.26 -20.36 30.43
N LEU A 755 -21.35 -21.66 30.69
CA LEU A 755 -22.56 -22.46 30.49
C LEU A 755 -23.04 -22.96 31.86
N ARG A 756 -24.28 -22.65 32.23
CA ARG A 756 -24.86 -22.98 33.56
C ARG A 756 -23.95 -22.51 34.71
N GLY A 757 -23.36 -21.33 34.57
CA GLY A 757 -22.47 -20.70 35.56
C GLY A 757 -21.02 -21.20 35.59
N ARG A 758 -20.67 -22.23 34.82
CA ARG A 758 -19.29 -22.76 34.73
C ARG A 758 -18.56 -22.18 33.53
N LEU A 759 -17.32 -21.74 33.71
CA LEU A 759 -16.44 -21.34 32.61
C LEU A 759 -16.18 -22.54 31.70
N ILE A 760 -16.27 -22.33 30.40
CA ILE A 760 -16.07 -23.37 29.38
C ILE A 760 -15.11 -22.89 28.30
N GLU A 761 -14.24 -23.78 27.84
CA GLU A 761 -13.55 -23.59 26.56
C GLU A 761 -14.43 -24.09 25.42
N LYS A 762 -15.07 -25.24 25.63
CA LYS A 762 -15.98 -25.86 24.68
C LYS A 762 -17.00 -26.73 25.41
N ALA A 763 -18.27 -26.67 25.02
CA ALA A 763 -19.33 -27.50 25.63
C ALA A 763 -20.49 -27.77 24.67
N PRO A 764 -21.17 -28.94 24.77
CA PRO A 764 -22.38 -29.21 24.03
C PRO A 764 -23.55 -28.37 24.56
N LEU A 765 -24.44 -27.96 23.66
CA LEU A 765 -25.67 -27.19 23.96
C LEU A 765 -26.91 -28.10 23.94
N GLN A 766 -27.75 -27.95 24.95
CA GLN A 766 -29.01 -28.66 25.12
C GLN A 766 -30.19 -27.68 25.19
N HIS A 767 -31.39 -28.15 24.84
CA HIS A 767 -32.60 -27.34 24.96
C HIS A 767 -32.79 -26.79 26.37
N GLY A 768 -32.94 -25.47 26.48
CA GLY A 768 -33.13 -24.77 27.75
C GLY A 768 -31.84 -24.20 28.34
N ASP A 769 -30.68 -24.48 27.73
CA ASP A 769 -29.41 -23.96 28.21
C ASP A 769 -29.33 -22.44 28.13
N GLN A 770 -28.57 -21.88 29.08
CA GLN A 770 -28.23 -20.46 29.13
C GLN A 770 -26.71 -20.31 29.10
N VAL A 771 -26.23 -19.64 28.06
CA VAL A 771 -24.83 -19.27 27.87
C VAL A 771 -24.66 -17.82 28.31
N LEU A 772 -23.66 -17.52 29.14
CA LEU A 772 -23.34 -16.17 29.58
C LEU A 772 -21.98 -15.76 28.99
N LEU A 773 -21.98 -14.73 28.15
CA LEU A 773 -20.78 -14.19 27.50
C LEU A 773 -20.28 -12.95 28.25
N GLY A 774 -18.99 -12.92 28.58
CA GLY A 774 -18.30 -11.84 29.28
C GLY A 774 -18.93 -11.47 30.62
N GLY A 775 -19.64 -12.40 31.27
CA GLY A 775 -20.39 -12.14 32.50
C GLY A 775 -21.64 -11.25 32.36
N VAL A 776 -21.91 -10.71 31.17
CA VAL A 776 -22.94 -9.67 30.96
C VAL A 776 -24.05 -10.07 29.98
N LEU A 777 -23.74 -10.86 28.95
CA LEU A 777 -24.64 -11.16 27.85
C LEU A 777 -25.19 -12.60 27.94
N PRO A 778 -26.38 -12.80 28.53
CA PRO A 778 -27.06 -14.08 28.54
C PRO A 778 -27.74 -14.39 27.20
N ILE A 779 -27.51 -15.60 26.70
CA ILE A 779 -28.12 -16.18 25.50
C ILE A 779 -28.85 -17.46 25.91
N SER A 780 -30.14 -17.56 25.61
CA SER A 780 -30.90 -18.80 25.82
C SER A 780 -30.95 -19.63 24.53
N PHE A 781 -30.68 -20.92 24.65
CA PHE A 781 -30.68 -21.89 23.57
C PHE A 781 -31.92 -22.78 23.65
N ARG A 782 -32.74 -22.83 22.61
CA ARG A 782 -33.96 -23.65 22.59
C ARG A 782 -34.09 -24.45 21.30
N ARG A 783 -34.63 -25.67 21.42
CA ARG A 783 -35.08 -26.50 20.31
C ARG A 783 -36.60 -26.72 20.44
N PRO A 784 -37.43 -25.80 19.90
CA PRO A 784 -38.87 -25.81 20.14
C PRO A 784 -39.59 -27.07 19.66
N SER A 785 -39.15 -27.63 18.53
CA SER A 785 -39.75 -28.84 17.95
C SER A 785 -38.78 -30.01 17.95
N ARG A 786 -39.31 -31.21 18.26
CA ARG A 786 -38.60 -32.47 18.01
C ARG A 786 -38.63 -32.86 16.52
N ARG A 787 -39.57 -32.31 15.75
CA ARG A 787 -39.73 -32.53 14.30
C ARG A 787 -38.67 -31.78 13.47
N SER A 788 -37.84 -30.97 14.12
CA SER A 788 -36.84 -30.14 13.49
C SER A 788 -35.51 -30.14 14.27
N VAL A 789 -34.43 -29.91 13.54
CA VAL A 789 -33.08 -29.64 14.05
C VAL A 789 -32.70 -28.16 13.89
N SER A 790 -33.67 -27.28 13.67
CA SER A 790 -33.48 -25.84 13.79
C SER A 790 -33.64 -25.41 15.23
N VAL A 791 -32.91 -24.37 15.62
CA VAL A 791 -32.88 -23.90 17.01
C VAL A 791 -33.20 -22.41 17.07
N LEU A 792 -33.79 -22.01 18.20
CA LEU A 792 -34.09 -20.63 18.53
C LEU A 792 -33.10 -20.17 19.59
N LEU A 793 -32.31 -19.16 19.25
CA LEU A 793 -31.46 -18.42 20.17
C LEU A 793 -32.17 -17.14 20.57
N ARG A 794 -32.06 -16.73 21.84
CA ARG A 794 -32.58 -15.46 22.31
C ARG A 794 -31.56 -14.72 23.15
N LEU A 795 -31.30 -13.47 22.80
CA LEU A 795 -30.59 -12.52 23.63
C LEU A 795 -31.54 -12.07 24.75
N GLU A 796 -31.13 -12.27 25.99
CA GLU A 796 -31.94 -11.87 27.15
C GLU A 796 -31.49 -10.49 27.66
N LYS A 797 -32.19 -9.94 28.67
CA LYS A 797 -31.84 -8.66 29.32
C LYS A 797 -31.76 -7.44 28.40
N GLY A 798 -32.54 -7.42 27.31
CA GLY A 798 -32.63 -6.27 26.41
C GLY A 798 -31.45 -6.10 25.45
N PHE A 799 -30.56 -7.08 25.36
CA PHE A 799 -29.52 -7.08 24.33
C PHE A 799 -30.12 -7.40 22.96
N GLU A 800 -29.62 -6.71 21.93
CA GLU A 800 -30.08 -6.86 20.56
C GLU A 800 -28.89 -7.05 19.62
N SER A 801 -29.11 -7.80 18.56
CA SER A 801 -28.23 -7.90 17.40
C SER A 801 -29.00 -7.36 16.21
N ARG A 802 -28.50 -6.30 15.56
CA ARG A 802 -29.17 -5.65 14.42
C ARG A 802 -30.65 -5.28 14.71
N GLY A 803 -30.93 -4.83 15.94
CA GLY A 803 -32.27 -4.46 16.41
C GLY A 803 -33.18 -5.64 16.78
N VAL A 804 -32.65 -6.87 16.79
CA VAL A 804 -33.44 -8.08 16.99
C VAL A 804 -32.90 -8.91 18.16
N THR A 805 -33.81 -9.42 18.99
CA THR A 805 -33.47 -10.24 20.18
C THR A 805 -33.51 -11.75 19.92
N ARG A 806 -34.13 -12.19 18.80
CA ARG A 806 -34.42 -13.60 18.50
C ARG A 806 -33.71 -14.04 17.23
N MET A 807 -33.14 -15.23 17.24
CA MET A 807 -32.43 -15.76 16.09
C MET A 807 -32.82 -17.19 15.82
N LEU A 808 -33.08 -17.50 14.56
CA LEU A 808 -33.35 -18.83 14.04
C LEU A 808 -32.07 -19.35 13.42
N TRP A 809 -31.52 -20.42 13.97
CA TRP A 809 -30.35 -21.08 13.40
C TRP A 809 -30.80 -22.35 12.70
N VAL A 810 -30.84 -22.27 11.37
CA VAL A 810 -31.48 -23.21 10.45
C VAL A 810 -30.46 -24.17 9.88
N LYS A 811 -30.77 -25.47 9.82
CA LYS A 811 -29.92 -26.47 9.16
C LYS A 811 -30.15 -26.45 7.66
N GLN A 812 -29.07 -26.40 6.89
CA GLN A 812 -29.09 -26.51 5.42
C GLN A 812 -29.28 -27.96 4.97
N GLY A 813 -29.76 -28.14 3.73
CA GLY A 813 -29.67 -29.42 3.01
C GLY A 813 -30.68 -30.48 3.41
N GLY A 814 -31.85 -30.10 3.93
CA GLY A 814 -32.91 -31.06 4.21
C GLY A 814 -34.15 -30.48 4.91
N ARG A 815 -35.29 -31.19 4.79
CA ARG A 815 -36.56 -30.80 5.43
C ARG A 815 -36.56 -31.01 6.94
N ASP A 816 -35.56 -31.71 7.49
CA ASP A 816 -35.37 -31.85 8.93
C ASP A 816 -34.89 -30.55 9.59
N GLY A 817 -34.26 -29.64 8.81
CA GLY A 817 -33.91 -28.29 9.22
C GLY A 817 -35.06 -27.28 9.19
N LYS A 818 -36.33 -27.71 9.11
CA LYS A 818 -37.45 -26.78 8.92
C LYS A 818 -37.76 -25.91 10.14
N VAL A 819 -37.98 -24.62 9.93
CA VAL A 819 -38.55 -23.69 10.92
C VAL A 819 -40.06 -23.75 10.80
N LEU A 820 -40.72 -24.17 11.88
CA LEU A 820 -42.18 -24.22 11.95
C LEU A 820 -42.74 -22.87 12.40
N ILE A 821 -43.73 -22.35 11.66
CA ILE A 821 -44.46 -21.12 11.97
C ILE A 821 -45.95 -21.47 12.08
N GLY A 822 -46.56 -21.18 13.22
CA GLY A 822 -47.96 -21.53 13.47
C GLY A 822 -48.40 -21.36 14.92
N ARG A 823 -49.59 -21.87 15.26
CA ARG A 823 -50.17 -21.76 16.61
C ARG A 823 -49.53 -22.71 17.64
N GLY A 824 -48.93 -23.80 17.19
CA GLY A 824 -48.42 -24.89 18.03
C GLY A 824 -47.38 -24.45 19.06
N LYS A 825 -47.37 -25.09 20.25
CA LYS A 825 -46.34 -24.85 21.27
C LYS A 825 -44.95 -25.30 20.82
N ASP A 826 -44.87 -26.22 19.87
CA ASP A 826 -43.63 -26.70 19.28
C ASP A 826 -43.19 -25.89 18.05
N CYS A 827 -43.94 -24.85 17.65
CA CYS A 827 -43.52 -23.92 16.60
C CYS A 827 -42.35 -23.04 17.07
N HIS A 828 -41.44 -22.74 16.15
CA HIS A 828 -40.29 -21.87 16.41
C HIS A 828 -40.72 -20.41 16.45
N VAL A 829 -41.63 -20.05 15.54
CA VAL A 829 -42.30 -18.76 15.48
C VAL A 829 -43.79 -19.00 15.76
N ARG A 830 -44.32 -18.37 16.80
CA ARG A 830 -45.71 -18.57 17.22
C ARG A 830 -46.59 -17.44 16.71
N VAL A 831 -47.60 -17.81 15.91
CA VAL A 831 -48.63 -16.91 15.35
C VAL A 831 -49.98 -17.44 15.84
N ARG A 832 -50.81 -16.61 16.49
CA ARG A 832 -51.94 -17.13 17.29
C ARG A 832 -53.09 -17.61 16.42
N ALA A 833 -53.37 -16.89 15.33
CA ALA A 833 -54.47 -17.17 14.42
C ALA A 833 -54.13 -18.20 13.32
N ALA A 834 -52.88 -18.67 13.28
CA ALA A 834 -52.36 -19.46 12.18
C ALA A 834 -52.84 -20.92 12.14
N GLU A 835 -53.69 -21.24 11.15
CA GLU A 835 -53.98 -22.61 10.68
C GLU A 835 -54.13 -22.62 9.15
N PRO A 836 -53.53 -23.58 8.41
CA PRO A 836 -52.60 -24.63 8.84
C PRO A 836 -51.18 -24.11 9.18
N GLU A 837 -50.31 -24.97 9.73
CA GLU A 837 -48.88 -24.64 9.96
C GLU A 837 -48.14 -24.43 8.64
N LEU A 838 -47.22 -23.45 8.60
CA LEU A 838 -46.26 -23.26 7.52
C LEU A 838 -44.87 -23.69 7.99
N PHE A 839 -43.98 -24.02 7.05
CA PHE A 839 -42.58 -24.16 7.40
C PHE A 839 -41.62 -23.57 6.36
N LEU A 840 -40.52 -23.02 6.88
CA LEU A 840 -39.39 -22.51 6.11
C LEU A 840 -38.22 -23.49 6.20
N TRP A 841 -37.44 -23.67 5.16
CA TRP A 841 -36.14 -24.34 5.24
C TRP A 841 -35.14 -23.75 4.26
N ALA A 842 -33.86 -24.09 4.46
CA ALA A 842 -32.79 -23.74 3.52
C ALA A 842 -32.38 -25.00 2.72
N PRO A 843 -32.79 -25.15 1.44
CA PRO A 843 -32.43 -26.32 0.65
C PRO A 843 -30.92 -26.35 0.33
N GLY A 844 -30.26 -25.20 0.35
CA GLY A 844 -28.82 -25.04 0.20
C GLY A 844 -28.35 -23.66 0.67
N PRO A 845 -27.05 -23.35 0.53
CA PRO A 845 -26.50 -22.03 0.84
C PRO A 845 -27.24 -20.94 0.06
N GLY A 846 -27.57 -19.83 0.73
CA GLY A 846 -28.18 -18.67 0.08
C GLY A 846 -29.66 -18.82 -0.32
N ARG A 847 -30.23 -20.03 -0.23
CA ARG A 847 -31.60 -20.33 -0.65
C ARG A 847 -32.51 -20.49 0.55
N LEU A 848 -33.72 -19.95 0.45
CA LEU A 848 -34.77 -20.13 1.45
C LEU A 848 -36.04 -20.52 0.72
N SER A 849 -36.71 -21.57 1.19
CA SER A 849 -37.97 -22.02 0.63
C SER A 849 -39.03 -22.03 1.71
N VAL A 850 -40.25 -21.72 1.29
CA VAL A 850 -41.46 -21.85 2.08
C VAL A 850 -42.28 -23.03 1.56
N HIS A 851 -42.97 -23.71 2.46
CA HIS A 851 -44.00 -24.65 2.06
C HIS A 851 -45.25 -24.44 2.91
N PHE A 852 -46.38 -24.40 2.23
CA PHE A 852 -47.69 -24.24 2.84
C PHE A 852 -48.68 -25.23 2.23
N ALA A 853 -49.47 -25.88 3.08
CA ALA A 853 -50.45 -26.87 2.64
C ALA A 853 -51.70 -26.24 2.01
N GLY A 854 -51.98 -24.97 2.31
CA GLY A 854 -53.07 -24.19 1.72
C GLY A 854 -52.62 -23.36 0.51
N LEU A 855 -53.51 -22.46 0.07
CA LEU A 855 -53.18 -21.44 -0.92
C LEU A 855 -52.35 -20.33 -0.25
N GLY A 856 -51.15 -20.09 -0.77
CA GLY A 856 -50.29 -18.98 -0.39
C GLY A 856 -50.15 -17.95 -1.51
N ASP A 857 -49.62 -16.79 -1.16
CA ASP A 857 -49.25 -15.70 -2.06
C ASP A 857 -47.82 -15.24 -1.71
N CYS A 858 -46.96 -15.09 -2.71
CA CYS A 858 -45.60 -14.57 -2.56
C CYS A 858 -45.42 -13.44 -3.58
N ASP A 859 -45.29 -12.20 -3.10
CA ASP A 859 -45.19 -10.99 -3.94
C ASP A 859 -46.30 -10.87 -4.99
N GLY A 860 -47.53 -11.31 -4.67
CA GLY A 860 -48.68 -11.30 -5.60
C GLY A 860 -48.78 -12.53 -6.51
N ALA A 861 -47.83 -13.47 -6.44
CA ALA A 861 -47.91 -14.75 -7.14
C ALA A 861 -48.46 -15.84 -6.21
N SER A 862 -49.63 -16.39 -6.56
CA SER A 862 -50.23 -17.48 -5.80
C SER A 862 -49.45 -18.80 -5.94
N PHE A 863 -49.35 -19.56 -4.86
CA PHE A 863 -48.69 -20.86 -4.84
C PHE A 863 -49.40 -21.88 -3.94
N THR A 864 -49.16 -23.16 -4.20
CA THR A 864 -49.56 -24.28 -3.32
C THR A 864 -48.38 -25.22 -3.16
N GLY A 865 -48.13 -25.71 -1.95
CA GLY A 865 -46.94 -26.51 -1.67
C GLY A 865 -45.69 -25.64 -1.52
N GLU A 866 -44.61 -25.98 -2.23
CA GLU A 866 -43.28 -25.37 -2.07
C GLU A 866 -43.08 -24.16 -2.99
N MET A 867 -42.50 -23.09 -2.45
CA MET A 867 -42.12 -21.87 -3.16
C MET A 867 -40.74 -21.40 -2.69
N GLU A 868 -39.85 -21.07 -3.63
CA GLU A 868 -38.56 -20.47 -3.31
C GLU A 868 -38.71 -18.96 -3.08
N LEU A 869 -38.13 -18.48 -1.99
CA LEU A 869 -38.23 -17.08 -1.58
C LEU A 869 -37.06 -16.27 -2.14
N ARG A 870 -37.38 -15.06 -2.59
CA ARG A 870 -36.39 -14.07 -2.99
C ARG A 870 -36.12 -13.08 -1.86
N PRO A 871 -34.94 -12.46 -1.80
CA PRO A 871 -34.69 -11.33 -0.90
C PRO A 871 -35.73 -10.23 -1.10
N GLY A 872 -36.32 -9.75 -0.01
CA GLY A 872 -37.38 -8.75 -0.01
C GLY A 872 -38.81 -9.32 -0.08
N ALA A 873 -38.97 -10.63 -0.36
CA ALA A 873 -40.27 -11.25 -0.60
C ALA A 873 -41.24 -11.10 0.58
N VAL A 874 -42.48 -10.79 0.26
CA VAL A 874 -43.62 -10.75 1.17
C VAL A 874 -44.48 -11.98 0.92
N VAL A 875 -44.63 -12.81 1.94
CA VAL A 875 -45.35 -14.08 1.88
C VAL A 875 -46.61 -13.98 2.74
N ARG A 876 -47.75 -14.37 2.16
CA ARG A 876 -49.05 -14.47 2.85
C ARG A 876 -49.58 -15.90 2.73
N CYS A 877 -49.84 -16.56 3.85
CA CYS A 877 -50.28 -17.95 3.92
C CYS A 877 -51.35 -18.08 5.01
N GLY A 878 -52.63 -17.95 4.63
CA GLY A 878 -53.71 -17.78 5.60
C GLY A 878 -53.49 -16.51 6.45
N GLU A 879 -53.53 -16.65 7.77
CA GLU A 879 -53.27 -15.57 8.73
C GLU A 879 -51.77 -15.29 8.96
N ILE A 880 -50.87 -16.00 8.28
CA ILE A 880 -49.43 -15.81 8.45
C ILE A 880 -48.90 -14.88 7.36
N VAL A 881 -48.47 -13.69 7.78
CA VAL A 881 -47.81 -12.71 6.91
C VAL A 881 -46.38 -12.49 7.41
N PHE A 882 -45.41 -12.64 6.51
CA PHE A 882 -44.03 -12.32 6.81
C PHE A 882 -43.27 -11.76 5.63
N ARG A 883 -42.18 -11.04 5.95
CA ARG A 883 -41.23 -10.50 4.98
C ARG A 883 -39.83 -11.04 5.25
N VAL A 884 -39.08 -11.31 4.19
CA VAL A 884 -37.68 -11.75 4.29
C VAL A 884 -36.77 -10.65 3.77
N LEU A 885 -35.84 -10.15 4.59
CA LEU A 885 -34.90 -9.09 4.24
C LEU A 885 -33.46 -9.63 4.33
N PRO A 886 -32.56 -9.36 3.36
CA PRO A 886 -31.16 -9.77 3.48
C PRO A 886 -30.46 -9.05 4.65
N LEU A 887 -29.43 -9.69 5.21
CA LEU A 887 -28.73 -9.24 6.43
C LEU A 887 -27.65 -8.18 6.22
#